data_AF-A0A0C3BI13-F1
#
_entry.id   AF-A0A0C3BI13-F1
#
_cell.length_a   1.000
_cell.length_b   1.000
_cell.length_c   1.000
_cell.angle_alpha   90.00
_cell.angle_beta   90.00
_cell.angle_gamma   90.00
#
_symmetry.space_group_name_H-M   'P 1'
#
loop_
_entity.id
_entity.type
_entity.pdbx_description
1 polymer ?
#
loop_
_entity_poly.entity_id
_entity_poly.type
_entity_poly.pdbx_seq_one_letter_code
_entity_poly.pdbx_strand_id
1 'polypeptide(L)'
;MGARHQAFLIARIVPHGSPKTDFKYRCIGALHHQSCHDHLPVKAAARFVTLIKQEDNAAIITEELKAINGLYGRFMEDPKIPDIPCPFTHFLFMSAWSAELSDGKRAYLATASSLEASMGTIDLDNNTGITIIDITDPTDPSYCFFPVIDRHFPETPPLSANDYLAHNHHLSVHDGDGDTSAFFTLKAIPLLTFQQLAEAWPIEYARAAAFDSESESSDSESESSDPESEVDSGSDVDMDSDQSDESSTSSERSAIAPALEQLLLHGVNTGMLEIILSTPENGSRIKEVLRSRQGPIPEPGVTLLSKILNRELHGQRQKSVDISQFPLSCQEILSIVTQHPDLQLLNISSNSQVTIDCVEKLLDALPKLRRLTALNTGITDEDAIRFLERRPDLFRNLEGFIHPAFLNSPSHAQFKGVYLHISDSFFEYKTYAVSLPFFTMGQIIQGLTDYLKALKNTTYGFRTSAMDPVMAVYASQVREAGQLWGERVVPFIPGASSPAKSLVRKGHQWVFSILPFGHIGYLRYTFARVNGEVWDECLRRTEQIDEELGTRDSSWIRYGKDRKEKIAKLREELGPRIFNVCDVPQFFKELELEGREPPSPEALDHLFDLFATLNEGRGPGIRLMDADDLLELVMKHL
;
A
#
# COMPACT_ATOMS: atom_id res chain seq x y z
N MET A 1 -4.14 27.60 15.77
CA MET A 1 -4.60 27.45 14.38
C MET A 1 -3.72 26.38 13.75
N GLY A 2 -4.31 25.34 13.15
CA GLY A 2 -3.54 24.21 12.59
C GLY A 2 -2.88 24.59 11.27
N ALA A 3 -1.72 23.99 11.00
CA ALA A 3 -1.03 24.08 9.72
C ALA A 3 -1.60 23.00 8.79
N ARG A 4 -2.46 23.45 7.87
CA ARG A 4 -3.30 22.63 7.00
C ARG A 4 -2.68 22.59 5.62
N HIS A 5 -2.36 21.38 5.18
CA HIS A 5 -1.84 21.06 3.86
C HIS A 5 -2.82 20.15 3.13
N GLN A 6 -2.96 20.31 1.82
CA GLN A 6 -3.69 19.38 0.98
C GLN A 6 -2.75 18.67 0.02
N ALA A 7 -3.02 17.41 -0.26
CA ALA A 7 -2.28 16.67 -1.28
C ALA A 7 -3.27 15.96 -2.22
N PHE A 8 -2.95 15.94 -3.51
CA PHE A 8 -3.78 15.38 -4.57
C PHE A 8 -2.99 14.38 -5.41
N LEU A 9 -3.68 13.35 -5.86
CA LEU A 9 -3.22 12.40 -6.86
C LEU A 9 -3.98 12.62 -8.16
N ILE A 10 -3.24 12.73 -9.25
CA ILE A 10 -3.80 12.74 -10.60
C ILE A 10 -3.26 11.56 -11.40
N ALA A 11 -4.03 11.11 -12.38
CA ALA A 11 -3.58 10.15 -13.37
C ALA A 11 -4.30 10.39 -14.69
N ARG A 12 -3.70 9.96 -15.80
CA ARG A 12 -4.36 9.94 -17.10
C ARG A 12 -5.21 8.68 -17.24
N ILE A 13 -6.51 8.88 -17.40
CA ILE A 13 -7.49 7.81 -17.61
C ILE A 13 -8.35 8.14 -18.82
N VAL A 14 -8.99 7.13 -19.40
CA VAL A 14 -9.97 7.33 -20.49
C VAL A 14 -11.28 7.82 -19.87
N PRO A 15 -11.80 9.02 -20.21
CA PRO A 15 -13.10 9.46 -19.72
C PRO A 15 -14.25 8.62 -20.29
N HIS A 16 -15.36 8.56 -19.56
CA HIS A 16 -16.58 7.90 -19.99
C HIS A 16 -17.05 8.43 -21.36
N GLY A 17 -17.43 7.51 -22.25
CA GLY A 17 -17.89 7.84 -23.60
C GLY A 17 -16.80 8.33 -24.56
N SER A 18 -15.55 8.44 -24.14
CA SER A 18 -14.43 8.86 -25.00
C SER A 18 -13.79 7.67 -25.73
N PRO A 19 -13.08 7.91 -26.85
CA PRO A 19 -12.29 6.86 -27.50
C PRO A 19 -11.25 6.26 -26.54
N LYS A 20 -10.94 4.96 -26.68
CA LYS A 20 -9.95 4.26 -25.82
C LYS A 20 -8.54 4.87 -25.83
N THR A 21 -8.26 5.80 -26.74
CA THR A 21 -6.98 6.48 -26.90
C THR A 21 -7.00 7.92 -26.35
N ASP A 22 -8.15 8.46 -25.95
CA ASP A 22 -8.26 9.84 -25.44
C ASP A 22 -8.05 9.88 -23.92
N PHE A 23 -6.80 9.69 -23.50
CA PHE A 23 -6.41 9.75 -22.10
C PHE A 23 -6.35 11.19 -21.60
N LYS A 24 -7.13 11.49 -20.55
CA LYS A 24 -7.22 12.80 -19.89
C LYS A 24 -6.80 12.73 -18.43
N TYR A 25 -6.14 13.76 -17.92
CA TYR A 25 -5.85 13.86 -16.49
C TYR A 25 -7.13 13.98 -15.66
N ARG A 26 -7.17 13.24 -14.56
CA ARG A 26 -8.24 13.29 -13.56
C ARG A 26 -7.65 13.16 -12.16
N CYS A 27 -8.19 13.90 -11.19
CA CYS A 27 -7.96 13.64 -9.77
C CYS A 27 -8.55 12.28 -9.40
N ILE A 28 -7.75 11.43 -8.75
CA ILE A 28 -8.11 10.06 -8.34
C ILE A 28 -7.92 9.83 -6.84
N GLY A 29 -7.47 10.84 -6.11
CA GLY A 29 -7.30 10.79 -4.66
C GLY A 29 -6.94 12.16 -4.12
N ALA A 30 -7.42 12.48 -2.93
CA ALA A 30 -7.14 13.73 -2.27
C ALA A 30 -7.09 13.51 -0.75
N LEU A 31 -6.19 14.22 -0.07
CA LEU A 31 -6.10 14.18 1.39
C LEU A 31 -5.89 15.56 1.99
N HIS A 32 -6.28 15.68 3.25
CA HIS A 32 -6.05 16.84 4.09
C HIS A 32 -5.20 16.43 5.30
N HIS A 33 -4.20 17.24 5.63
CA HIS A 33 -3.33 16.98 6.76
C HIS A 33 -3.30 18.15 7.75
N GLN A 34 -3.75 17.92 9.00
CA GLN A 34 -4.00 18.99 10.00
C GLN A 34 -2.76 19.53 10.75
N SER A 35 -1.57 19.01 10.46
CA SER A 35 -0.29 19.50 11.01
C SER A 35 0.87 19.17 10.06
N CYS A 36 0.72 19.51 8.77
CA CYS A 36 1.77 19.31 7.78
C CYS A 36 2.33 20.68 7.40
N HIS A 37 3.50 21.00 7.93
CA HIS A 37 4.20 22.25 7.68
C HIS A 37 5.69 21.99 7.44
N ASP A 38 6.40 23.05 7.09
CA ASP A 38 7.85 23.04 6.86
C ASP A 38 8.24 22.03 5.78
N HIS A 39 9.08 21.07 6.15
CA HIS A 39 9.59 20.02 5.28
C HIS A 39 8.68 18.79 5.21
N LEU A 40 7.61 18.72 6.02
CA LEU A 40 6.73 17.55 6.06
C LEU A 40 6.06 17.25 4.71
N PRO A 41 5.53 18.24 3.94
CA PRO A 41 4.97 17.97 2.62
C PRO A 41 5.98 17.33 1.67
N VAL A 42 7.20 17.87 1.66
CA VAL A 42 8.30 17.38 0.81
C VAL A 42 8.70 15.96 1.19
N LYS A 43 8.85 15.68 2.49
CA LYS A 43 9.14 14.33 2.98
C LYS A 43 8.02 13.35 2.65
N ALA A 44 6.76 13.73 2.84
CA ALA A 44 5.62 12.87 2.54
C ALA A 44 5.53 12.53 1.04
N ALA A 45 5.71 13.51 0.17
CA ALA A 45 5.78 13.31 -1.27
C ALA A 45 6.94 12.37 -1.67
N ALA A 46 8.14 12.59 -1.14
CA ALA A 46 9.30 11.74 -1.42
C ALA A 46 9.08 10.29 -0.97
N ARG A 47 8.48 10.09 0.22
CA ARG A 47 8.11 8.75 0.73
C ARG A 47 7.11 8.07 -0.18
N PHE A 48 6.08 8.79 -0.62
CA PHE A 48 5.06 8.24 -1.50
C PHE A 48 5.63 7.85 -2.86
N VAL A 49 6.43 8.72 -3.48
CA VAL A 49 7.15 8.41 -4.72
C VAL A 49 8.00 7.15 -4.56
N THR A 50 8.73 7.02 -3.46
CA THR A 50 9.53 5.82 -3.17
C THR A 50 8.65 4.56 -3.03
N LEU A 51 7.48 4.72 -2.40
CA LEU A 51 6.55 3.65 -2.11
C LEU A 51 5.85 3.14 -3.37
N ILE A 52 5.39 4.03 -4.25
CA ILE A 52 4.70 3.63 -5.50
C ILE A 52 5.67 3.02 -6.52
N LYS A 53 6.96 3.36 -6.46
CA LYS A 53 8.00 2.80 -7.33
C LYS A 53 8.38 1.35 -6.99
N GLN A 54 7.95 0.82 -5.84
CA GLN A 54 8.15 -0.60 -5.54
C GLN A 54 7.36 -1.44 -6.55
N GLU A 55 8.02 -2.39 -7.22
CA GLU A 55 7.46 -3.16 -8.34
C GLU A 55 6.07 -3.73 -8.05
N ASP A 56 5.88 -4.34 -6.88
CA ASP A 56 4.60 -4.91 -6.48
C ASP A 56 3.51 -3.85 -6.28
N ASN A 57 3.86 -2.72 -5.65
CA ASN A 57 2.91 -1.63 -5.42
C ASN A 57 2.53 -0.98 -6.76
N ALA A 58 3.52 -0.75 -7.63
CA ALA A 58 3.34 -0.24 -8.99
C ALA A 58 2.40 -1.14 -9.81
N ALA A 59 2.56 -2.46 -9.72
CA ALA A 59 1.69 -3.42 -10.41
C ALA A 59 0.23 -3.31 -9.95
N ILE A 60 -0.02 -3.19 -8.64
CA ILE A 60 -1.38 -3.02 -8.12
C ILE A 60 -1.98 -1.67 -8.55
N ILE A 61 -1.22 -0.57 -8.42
CA ILE A 61 -1.66 0.77 -8.87
C ILE A 61 -2.03 0.75 -10.36
N THR A 62 -1.18 0.14 -11.18
CA THR A 62 -1.42 0.00 -12.62
C THR A 62 -2.74 -0.72 -12.91
N GLU A 63 -3.05 -1.77 -12.15
CA GLU A 63 -4.32 -2.49 -12.30
C GLU A 63 -5.53 -1.68 -11.80
N GLU A 64 -5.42 -0.92 -10.72
CA GLU A 64 -6.49 0.01 -10.29
C GLU A 64 -6.76 1.09 -11.35
N LEU A 65 -5.71 1.69 -11.93
CA LEU A 65 -5.85 2.69 -13.00
C LEU A 65 -6.51 2.11 -14.24
N LYS A 66 -6.15 0.87 -14.62
CA LYS A 66 -6.81 0.15 -15.72
C LYS A 66 -8.28 -0.11 -15.42
N ALA A 67 -8.61 -0.48 -14.18
CA ALA A 67 -9.97 -0.81 -13.78
C ALA A 67 -10.93 0.38 -13.87
N ILE A 68 -10.44 1.61 -13.69
CA ILE A 68 -11.28 2.82 -13.75
C ILE A 68 -11.37 3.46 -15.15
N ASN A 69 -10.62 2.96 -16.15
CA ASN A 69 -10.67 3.49 -17.51
C ASN A 69 -12.07 3.36 -18.14
N GLY A 70 -12.58 4.47 -18.66
CA GLY A 70 -13.88 4.55 -19.35
C GLY A 70 -15.09 4.55 -18.41
N LEU A 71 -14.89 4.50 -17.09
CA LEU A 71 -15.99 4.43 -16.13
C LEU A 71 -16.56 5.80 -15.76
N TYR A 72 -15.73 6.85 -15.68
CA TYR A 72 -16.09 8.14 -15.11
C TYR A 72 -15.86 9.31 -16.08
N GLY A 73 -16.69 10.34 -15.97
CA GLY A 73 -16.57 11.58 -16.74
C GLY A 73 -15.37 12.44 -16.31
N ARG A 74 -15.18 13.57 -17.01
CA ARG A 74 -14.15 14.56 -16.65
C ARG A 74 -14.51 15.30 -15.36
N PHE A 75 -13.71 16.29 -14.98
CA PHE A 75 -13.98 17.14 -13.82
C PHE A 75 -15.39 17.74 -13.89
N MET A 76 -16.19 17.49 -12.86
CA MET A 76 -17.59 17.94 -12.74
C MET A 76 -18.55 17.41 -13.83
N GLU A 77 -18.18 16.34 -14.55
CA GLU A 77 -19.04 15.68 -15.55
C GLU A 77 -19.54 14.31 -15.05
N ASP A 78 -20.67 13.85 -15.60
CA ASP A 78 -21.24 12.53 -15.33
C ASP A 78 -20.66 11.45 -16.27
N PRO A 79 -20.54 10.18 -15.82
CA PRO A 79 -20.76 9.71 -14.46
C PRO A 79 -19.70 10.24 -13.49
N LYS A 80 -20.12 10.67 -12.31
CA LYS A 80 -19.20 11.17 -11.28
C LYS A 80 -18.22 10.09 -10.84
N ILE A 81 -16.96 10.50 -10.65
CA ILE A 81 -15.95 9.68 -10.00
C ILE A 81 -16.31 9.50 -8.51
N PRO A 82 -16.19 8.29 -7.93
CA PRO A 82 -16.40 8.10 -6.50
C PRO A 82 -15.32 8.83 -5.69
N ASP A 83 -15.55 8.99 -4.38
CA ASP A 83 -14.63 9.70 -3.49
C ASP A 83 -13.22 9.08 -3.49
N ILE A 84 -13.14 7.76 -3.56
CA ILE A 84 -11.91 6.98 -3.56
C ILE A 84 -11.99 5.93 -4.69
N PRO A 85 -11.66 6.27 -5.94
CA PRO A 85 -11.74 5.37 -7.10
C PRO A 85 -10.67 4.28 -7.10
N CYS A 86 -9.53 4.52 -6.44
CA CYS A 86 -8.40 3.59 -6.34
C CYS A 86 -8.04 3.38 -4.86
N PRO A 87 -8.75 2.51 -4.12
CA PRO A 87 -8.57 2.37 -2.67
C PRO A 87 -7.16 1.99 -2.23
N PHE A 88 -6.44 1.14 -2.97
CA PHE A 88 -5.07 0.75 -2.62
C PHE A 88 -4.09 1.89 -2.83
N THR A 89 -4.14 2.52 -4.00
CA THR A 89 -3.36 3.73 -4.31
C THR A 89 -3.57 4.81 -3.25
N HIS A 90 -4.84 5.07 -2.90
CA HIS A 90 -5.20 6.04 -1.86
C HIS A 90 -4.73 5.61 -0.46
N PHE A 91 -4.71 4.31 -0.16
CA PHE A 91 -4.16 3.81 1.10
C PHE A 91 -2.64 4.05 1.19
N LEU A 92 -1.88 3.81 0.11
CA LEU A 92 -0.45 4.14 0.07
C LEU A 92 -0.21 5.63 0.26
N PHE A 93 -1.06 6.44 -0.37
CA PHE A 93 -1.05 7.90 -0.25
C PHE A 93 -1.29 8.31 1.20
N MET A 94 -2.38 7.88 1.82
CA MET A 94 -2.66 8.17 3.22
C MET A 94 -1.55 7.67 4.15
N SER A 95 -0.98 6.49 3.91
CA SER A 95 0.11 5.91 4.70
C SER A 95 1.38 6.76 4.65
N ALA A 96 1.76 7.29 3.48
CA ALA A 96 2.95 8.11 3.33
C ALA A 96 2.84 9.50 4.00
N TRP A 97 1.61 10.00 4.18
CA TRP A 97 1.34 11.25 4.89
C TRP A 97 1.04 11.08 6.37
N SER A 98 0.68 9.88 6.83
CA SER A 98 0.36 9.61 8.24
C SER A 98 1.52 8.99 9.02
N ALA A 99 2.45 8.28 8.37
CA ALA A 99 3.50 7.53 9.06
C ALA A 99 4.89 7.64 8.42
N GLU A 100 5.89 7.98 9.23
CA GLU A 100 7.30 7.71 9.02
C GLU A 100 7.82 6.94 10.23
N LEU A 101 8.27 5.71 10.02
CA LEU A 101 8.72 4.83 11.10
C LEU A 101 10.19 4.44 10.97
N SER A 102 10.94 5.17 10.15
CA SER A 102 12.39 5.05 10.10
C SER A 102 13.00 5.37 11.47
N ASP A 103 14.11 4.69 11.78
CA ASP A 103 14.74 4.76 13.10
C ASP A 103 15.11 6.18 13.54
N GLY A 104 14.84 6.49 14.82
CA GLY A 104 15.34 7.68 15.53
C GLY A 104 14.39 8.87 15.58
N LYS A 105 14.95 10.09 15.58
CA LYS A 105 14.25 11.38 15.70
C LYS A 105 13.32 11.72 14.53
N ARG A 106 13.36 10.90 13.48
CA ARG A 106 12.62 11.10 12.22
C ARG A 106 11.24 10.47 12.24
N ALA A 107 10.92 9.70 13.28
CA ALA A 107 9.63 9.09 13.43
C ALA A 107 8.52 10.14 13.47
N TYR A 108 7.48 9.92 12.68
CA TYR A 108 6.35 10.82 12.51
C TYR A 108 5.06 10.01 12.50
N LEU A 109 4.13 10.40 13.35
CA LEU A 109 2.79 9.82 13.42
C LEU A 109 1.77 10.95 13.37
N ALA A 110 0.99 10.97 12.31
CA ALA A 110 -0.04 11.96 12.12
C ALA A 110 -1.29 11.36 11.49
N THR A 111 -2.38 12.12 11.57
CA THR A 111 -3.64 11.76 10.94
C THR A 111 -3.80 12.57 9.67
N ALA A 112 -4.09 11.88 8.58
CA ALA A 112 -4.54 12.48 7.34
C ALA A 112 -6.03 12.13 7.16
N SER A 113 -6.82 13.08 6.69
CA SER A 113 -8.22 12.85 6.36
C SER A 113 -8.34 12.67 4.85
N SER A 114 -9.05 11.63 4.43
CA SER A 114 -9.40 11.45 3.03
C SER A 114 -10.36 12.56 2.59
N LEU A 115 -10.17 13.06 1.38
CA LEU A 115 -11.05 13.98 0.70
C LEU A 115 -11.59 13.32 -0.58
N GLU A 116 -12.61 13.93 -1.19
CA GLU A 116 -13.23 13.40 -2.41
C GLU A 116 -12.33 13.59 -3.63
N ALA A 117 -12.12 12.56 -4.45
CA ALA A 117 -11.44 12.69 -5.74
C ALA A 117 -12.16 13.65 -6.71
N SER A 118 -13.44 13.94 -6.47
CA SER A 118 -14.24 14.86 -7.28
C SER A 118 -13.94 16.34 -7.01
N MET A 119 -13.27 16.67 -5.90
CA MET A 119 -13.09 18.05 -5.45
C MET A 119 -12.06 18.86 -6.28
N GLY A 120 -12.22 20.17 -6.23
CA GLY A 120 -11.25 21.16 -6.68
C GLY A 120 -10.10 21.37 -5.68
N THR A 121 -8.96 21.88 -6.15
CA THR A 121 -7.80 22.16 -5.29
C THR A 121 -8.00 23.35 -4.36
N ILE A 122 -9.00 24.20 -4.64
CA ILE A 122 -9.34 25.40 -3.84
C ILE A 122 -10.60 25.24 -2.99
N ASP A 123 -11.20 24.05 -2.95
CA ASP A 123 -12.50 23.83 -2.30
C ASP A 123 -12.46 23.88 -0.77
N LEU A 124 -11.28 23.76 -0.15
CA LEU A 124 -11.11 23.79 1.30
C LEU A 124 -10.05 24.79 1.75
N ASP A 125 -10.14 25.16 3.03
CA ASP A 125 -9.19 26.06 3.68
C ASP A 125 -7.82 25.36 3.87
N ASN A 126 -6.81 25.92 3.22
CA ASN A 126 -5.46 25.41 3.17
C ASN A 126 -4.48 26.56 3.39
N ASN A 127 -3.66 26.46 4.43
CA ASN A 127 -2.83 27.57 4.88
C ASN A 127 -1.34 27.23 4.95
N THR A 128 -0.91 26.04 4.46
CA THR A 128 0.51 25.69 4.28
C THR A 128 0.88 25.34 2.84
N GLY A 129 -0.09 25.07 1.96
CA GLY A 129 0.17 24.81 0.54
C GLY A 129 -0.42 23.50 0.04
N ILE A 130 -0.21 23.23 -1.23
CA ILE A 130 -0.78 22.08 -1.94
C ILE A 130 0.36 21.24 -2.53
N THR A 131 0.20 19.93 -2.52
CA THR A 131 1.06 18.99 -3.26
C THR A 131 0.22 18.26 -4.28
N ILE A 132 0.69 18.12 -5.52
CA ILE A 132 0.02 17.34 -6.56
C ILE A 132 1.04 16.35 -7.12
N ILE A 133 0.64 15.08 -7.24
CA ILE A 133 1.50 14.01 -7.77
C ILE A 133 0.73 13.29 -8.87
N ASP A 134 1.35 13.18 -10.03
CA ASP A 134 0.90 12.33 -11.13
C ASP A 134 1.48 10.94 -10.98
N ILE A 135 0.59 9.96 -11.04
CA ILE A 135 0.91 8.53 -10.95
C ILE A 135 0.45 7.74 -12.18
N THR A 136 0.24 8.41 -13.31
CA THR A 136 -0.11 7.77 -14.58
C THR A 136 0.80 6.59 -14.89
N ASP A 137 2.10 6.77 -14.67
CA ASP A 137 3.08 5.69 -14.54
C ASP A 137 3.67 5.75 -13.12
N PRO A 138 3.37 4.78 -12.23
CA PRO A 138 3.91 4.79 -10.87
C PRO A 138 5.44 4.62 -10.83
N THR A 139 6.08 4.15 -11.90
CA THR A 139 7.54 4.02 -11.99
C THR A 139 8.22 5.32 -12.43
N ASP A 140 7.49 6.19 -13.14
CA ASP A 140 7.92 7.50 -13.62
C ASP A 140 6.89 8.61 -13.26
N PRO A 141 6.71 8.92 -11.97
CA PRO A 141 5.75 9.92 -11.54
C PRO A 141 6.23 11.33 -11.90
N SER A 142 5.32 12.31 -11.84
CA SER A 142 5.66 13.74 -11.83
C SER A 142 4.99 14.44 -10.65
N TYR A 143 5.47 15.61 -10.24
CA TYR A 143 4.88 16.32 -9.08
C TYR A 143 4.98 17.84 -9.22
N CYS A 144 4.23 18.55 -8.37
CA CYS A 144 4.50 19.94 -8.08
C CYS A 144 4.00 20.34 -6.68
N PHE A 145 4.48 21.49 -6.23
CA PHE A 145 4.00 22.14 -5.01
C PHE A 145 3.46 23.54 -5.32
N PHE A 146 2.58 24.00 -4.44
CA PHE A 146 2.03 25.35 -4.45
C PHE A 146 2.04 25.92 -3.03
N PRO A 147 2.56 27.15 -2.82
CA PRO A 147 2.61 27.76 -1.50
C PRO A 147 1.23 28.28 -1.05
N VAL A 148 1.15 28.75 0.19
CA VAL A 148 -0.05 29.33 0.80
C VAL A 148 -0.67 30.40 -0.10
N ILE A 149 -1.96 30.25 -0.36
CA ILE A 149 -2.68 31.06 -1.33
C ILE A 149 -3.54 32.07 -0.59
N ASP A 150 -3.22 33.37 -0.72
CA ASP A 150 -4.17 34.44 -0.42
C ASP A 150 -5.26 34.46 -1.50
N ARG A 151 -6.16 33.45 -1.58
CA ARG A 151 -7.30 33.27 -2.53
C ARG A 151 -7.14 33.66 -4.03
N HIS A 152 -5.98 34.12 -4.49
CA HIS A 152 -5.72 34.66 -5.83
C HIS A 152 -4.81 33.72 -6.65
N PHE A 153 -5.12 32.42 -6.66
CA PHE A 153 -4.52 31.51 -7.64
C PHE A 153 -5.04 31.83 -9.06
N PRO A 154 -4.19 31.84 -10.12
CA PRO A 154 -3.12 30.88 -10.39
C PRO A 154 -1.82 31.48 -10.98
N GLU A 155 -1.31 32.60 -10.46
CA GLU A 155 -0.12 33.26 -11.07
C GLU A 155 1.23 32.63 -10.71
N THR A 156 1.29 31.85 -9.62
CA THR A 156 2.53 31.19 -9.20
C THR A 156 2.74 29.89 -9.99
N PRO A 157 3.88 29.72 -10.70
CA PRO A 157 4.15 28.49 -11.43
C PRO A 157 4.24 27.27 -10.50
N PRO A 158 4.00 26.05 -11.01
CA PRO A 158 4.26 24.81 -10.28
C PRO A 158 5.68 24.79 -9.71
N LEU A 159 5.82 24.67 -8.38
CA LEU A 159 7.11 24.76 -7.72
C LEU A 159 7.77 23.38 -7.55
N SER A 160 9.10 23.35 -7.70
CA SER A 160 9.90 22.23 -7.24
C SER A 160 9.90 22.12 -5.72
N ALA A 161 10.35 20.97 -5.18
CA ALA A 161 10.55 20.81 -3.75
C ALA A 161 11.47 21.89 -3.15
N ASN A 162 12.50 22.31 -3.89
CA ASN A 162 13.43 23.36 -3.46
C ASN A 162 12.74 24.71 -3.38
N ASP A 163 12.03 25.08 -4.45
CA ASP A 163 11.42 26.40 -4.58
C ASP A 163 10.24 26.54 -3.60
N TYR A 164 9.52 25.46 -3.31
CA TYR A 164 8.49 25.44 -2.28
C TYR A 164 9.06 25.67 -0.87
N LEU A 165 10.17 25.02 -0.52
CA LEU A 165 10.82 25.26 0.78
C LEU A 165 11.41 26.66 0.86
N ALA A 166 11.99 27.16 -0.24
CA ALA A 166 12.45 28.53 -0.33
C ALA A 166 11.28 29.50 -0.14
N HIS A 167 10.15 29.28 -0.79
CA HIS A 167 9.00 30.18 -0.63
C HIS A 167 8.50 30.28 0.82
N ASN A 168 8.67 29.22 1.62
CA ASN A 168 8.27 29.18 3.03
C ASN A 168 9.36 29.68 4.01
N HIS A 169 10.33 30.50 3.56
CA HIS A 169 11.50 31.03 4.30
C HIS A 169 11.27 31.68 5.69
N HIS A 170 10.02 31.89 6.16
CA HIS A 170 9.75 32.23 7.56
C HIS A 170 10.14 31.11 8.54
N LEU A 171 10.43 29.92 8.02
CA LEU A 171 10.92 28.77 8.76
C LEU A 171 12.44 28.78 8.63
N SER A 172 13.11 29.48 9.56
CA SER A 172 14.56 29.52 9.59
C SER A 172 15.10 28.09 9.60
N VAL A 173 15.99 27.80 8.65
CA VAL A 173 16.82 26.60 8.60
C VAL A 173 17.74 26.65 9.80
N HIS A 174 17.22 26.42 11.01
CA HIS A 174 18.04 26.19 12.17
C HIS A 174 18.59 24.76 12.04
N ASP A 175 19.74 24.71 11.37
CA ASP A 175 20.90 23.85 11.57
C ASP A 175 20.65 22.44 12.13
N GLY A 176 20.87 21.45 11.26
CA GLY A 176 21.60 20.25 11.66
C GLY A 176 20.99 18.89 11.30
N ASP A 177 19.70 18.79 11.01
CA ASP A 177 19.04 17.50 10.71
C ASP A 177 18.42 17.48 9.30
N GLY A 178 19.01 18.27 8.39
CA GLY A 178 18.59 18.42 7.01
C GLY A 178 18.60 17.08 6.29
N ASP A 179 17.43 16.47 6.25
CA ASP A 179 17.16 15.23 5.54
C ASP A 179 17.20 15.50 4.03
N THR A 180 18.42 15.56 3.50
CA THR A 180 18.70 15.80 2.09
C THR A 180 18.20 14.66 1.21
N SER A 181 17.87 13.49 1.77
CA SER A 181 17.41 12.33 1.00
C SER A 181 16.10 12.62 0.26
N ALA A 182 15.10 13.19 0.94
CA ALA A 182 13.81 13.54 0.33
C ALA A 182 13.98 14.54 -0.82
N PHE A 183 14.91 15.48 -0.67
CA PHE A 183 15.26 16.44 -1.71
C PHE A 183 15.87 15.74 -2.93
N PHE A 184 16.84 14.86 -2.73
CA PHE A 184 17.48 14.13 -3.83
C PHE A 184 16.48 13.23 -4.56
N THR A 185 15.59 12.58 -3.83
CA THR A 185 14.52 11.77 -4.42
C THR A 185 13.65 12.60 -5.36
N LEU A 186 13.15 13.76 -4.92
CA LEU A 186 12.24 14.58 -5.71
C LEU A 186 12.95 15.45 -6.77
N LYS A 187 14.24 15.73 -6.63
CA LYS A 187 15.00 16.48 -7.64
C LYS A 187 15.08 15.72 -8.98
N ALA A 188 15.06 14.39 -8.94
CA ALA A 188 15.09 13.55 -10.13
C ALA A 188 13.72 13.34 -10.79
N ILE A 189 12.65 13.86 -10.17
CA ILE A 189 11.28 13.67 -10.64
C ILE A 189 10.83 14.91 -11.43
N PRO A 190 10.24 14.76 -12.63
CA PRO A 190 9.79 15.88 -13.44
C PRO A 190 8.68 16.69 -12.77
N LEU A 191 8.61 17.99 -13.11
CA LEU A 191 7.55 18.88 -12.64
C LEU A 191 6.30 18.78 -13.51
N LEU A 192 5.14 18.91 -12.86
CA LEU A 192 3.86 19.07 -13.56
C LEU A 192 3.76 20.45 -14.22
N THR A 193 3.16 20.49 -15.41
CA THR A 193 2.88 21.72 -16.16
C THR A 193 1.48 22.25 -15.88
N PHE A 194 1.24 23.54 -16.15
CA PHE A 194 -0.11 24.10 -16.06
C PHE A 194 -1.10 23.45 -17.01
N GLN A 195 -0.65 22.94 -18.16
CA GLN A 195 -1.53 22.22 -19.08
C GLN A 195 -2.08 20.93 -18.46
N GLN A 196 -1.22 20.16 -17.79
CA GLN A 196 -1.63 18.93 -17.09
C GLN A 196 -2.62 19.26 -15.95
N LEU A 197 -2.37 20.34 -15.21
CA LEU A 197 -3.26 20.79 -14.14
C LEU A 197 -4.60 21.33 -14.66
N ALA A 198 -4.59 22.06 -15.78
CA ALA A 198 -5.80 22.56 -16.44
C ALA A 198 -6.63 21.43 -17.06
N GLU A 199 -6.01 20.31 -17.43
CA GLU A 199 -6.73 19.12 -17.86
C GLU A 199 -7.42 18.43 -16.68
N ALA A 200 -6.75 18.35 -15.51
CA ALA A 200 -7.32 17.78 -14.29
C ALA A 200 -8.42 18.65 -13.64
N TRP A 201 -8.22 19.98 -13.61
CA TRP A 201 -9.14 20.98 -13.05
C TRP A 201 -9.27 22.20 -13.97
N PRO A 202 -10.08 22.11 -15.04
CA PRO A 202 -10.20 23.16 -16.05
C PRO A 202 -10.64 24.52 -15.50
N ILE A 203 -11.50 24.54 -14.48
CA ILE A 203 -12.03 25.78 -13.90
C ILE A 203 -10.94 26.56 -13.14
N GLU A 204 -9.97 25.85 -12.55
CA GLU A 204 -8.97 26.43 -11.66
C GLU A 204 -7.71 26.88 -12.40
N TYR A 205 -7.24 26.09 -13.37
CA TYR A 205 -5.91 26.28 -13.98
C TYR A 205 -5.93 26.71 -15.46
N ALA A 206 -7.08 26.72 -16.15
CA ALA A 206 -7.13 27.07 -17.58
C ALA A 206 -6.55 28.45 -17.89
N ARG A 207 -6.75 29.43 -16.99
CA ARG A 207 -6.20 30.78 -17.16
C ARG A 207 -4.67 30.78 -17.09
N ALA A 208 -4.07 30.06 -16.15
CA ALA A 208 -2.61 29.96 -16.05
C ALA A 208 -2.01 29.22 -17.25
N ALA A 209 -2.65 28.14 -17.69
CA ALA A 209 -2.21 27.39 -18.87
C ALA A 209 -2.19 28.25 -20.14
N ALA A 210 -3.18 29.14 -20.32
CA ALA A 210 -3.19 30.07 -21.45
C ALA A 210 -2.00 31.04 -21.42
N PHE A 211 -1.70 31.65 -20.26
CA PHE A 211 -0.56 32.56 -20.11
C PHE A 211 0.79 31.88 -20.34
N ASP A 212 0.95 30.66 -19.83
CA ASP A 212 2.16 29.85 -20.01
C ASP A 212 2.44 29.62 -21.50
N SER A 213 1.41 29.22 -22.26
CA SER A 213 1.53 29.01 -23.72
C SER A 213 1.83 30.27 -24.52
N GLU A 214 1.35 31.44 -24.08
CA GLU A 214 1.64 32.72 -24.75
C GLU A 214 3.09 33.14 -24.52
N SER A 215 3.62 32.91 -23.32
CA SER A 215 4.99 33.30 -22.95
C SER A 215 6.06 32.56 -23.75
N GLU A 216 5.88 31.25 -24.01
CA GLU A 216 6.82 30.47 -24.81
C GLU A 216 6.83 30.87 -26.29
N SER A 217 5.72 31.43 -26.80
CA SER A 217 5.62 31.85 -28.20
C SER A 217 6.32 33.19 -28.51
N SER A 218 6.51 34.05 -27.49
CA SER A 218 6.99 35.43 -27.69
C SER A 218 8.51 35.57 -27.84
N ASP A 219 9.30 34.57 -27.45
CA ASP A 219 10.78 34.65 -27.47
C ASP A 219 11.42 34.06 -28.74
N SER A 220 10.61 33.72 -29.75
CA SER A 220 11.09 33.07 -30.98
C SER A 220 11.11 33.97 -32.23
N GLU A 221 10.73 35.25 -32.13
CA GLU A 221 10.78 36.20 -33.25
C GLU A 221 11.72 37.38 -32.98
N SER A 222 12.93 37.34 -33.58
CA SER A 222 13.77 38.47 -34.04
C SER A 222 15.25 38.46 -33.65
N GLU A 223 16.02 37.50 -34.16
CA GLU A 223 17.41 37.75 -34.58
C GLU A 223 17.55 37.50 -36.09
N SER A 224 16.93 38.38 -36.89
CA SER A 224 17.35 38.60 -38.27
C SER A 224 18.61 39.47 -38.27
N SER A 225 19.78 38.85 -38.17
CA SER A 225 21.03 39.49 -38.57
C SER A 225 21.32 39.15 -40.04
N ASP A 226 21.32 40.19 -40.87
CA ASP A 226 21.62 40.16 -42.30
C ASP A 226 23.05 39.68 -42.63
N PRO A 227 23.30 39.23 -43.87
CA PRO A 227 24.54 38.60 -44.29
C PRO A 227 25.55 39.63 -44.82
N GLU A 228 26.76 39.65 -44.25
CA GLU A 228 27.93 40.17 -44.97
C GLU A 228 28.95 39.07 -45.21
N SER A 229 29.18 38.86 -46.50
CA SER A 229 30.14 37.98 -47.12
C SER A 229 31.59 38.39 -46.83
N GLU A 230 32.43 37.46 -46.38
CA GLU A 230 33.82 37.41 -46.84
C GLU A 230 34.25 35.96 -47.10
N VAL A 231 34.85 35.83 -48.27
CA VAL A 231 35.45 34.65 -48.88
C VAL A 231 36.81 34.44 -48.22
N ASP A 232 37.06 33.28 -47.60
CA ASP A 232 38.42 32.76 -47.57
C ASP A 232 38.48 31.24 -47.54
N SER A 233 39.52 30.75 -48.18
CA SER A 233 39.79 29.41 -48.61
C SER A 233 40.37 28.56 -47.48
N GLY A 234 40.09 27.26 -47.51
CA GLY A 234 41.13 26.28 -47.24
C GLY A 234 40.85 25.22 -46.19
N SER A 235 41.22 24.01 -46.58
CA SER A 235 41.56 22.82 -45.81
C SER A 235 40.46 21.80 -45.57
N ASP A 236 40.49 20.83 -46.47
CA ASP A 236 40.16 19.43 -46.28
C ASP A 236 40.62 18.91 -44.91
N VAL A 237 39.68 18.39 -44.12
CA VAL A 237 39.96 17.36 -43.12
C VAL A 237 38.81 16.37 -43.16
N ASP A 238 39.09 15.22 -43.78
CA ASP A 238 38.34 13.98 -43.67
C ASP A 238 38.15 13.62 -42.20
N MET A 239 36.90 13.49 -41.76
CA MET A 239 36.57 12.85 -40.48
C MET A 239 35.47 11.83 -40.72
N ASP A 240 35.94 10.60 -40.96
CA ASP A 240 35.17 9.36 -40.98
C ASP A 240 34.18 9.34 -39.80
N SER A 241 32.89 9.33 -40.13
CA SER A 241 31.84 9.01 -39.17
C SER A 241 31.46 7.55 -39.36
N ASP A 242 31.87 6.75 -38.37
CA ASP A 242 31.47 5.36 -38.14
C ASP A 242 29.94 5.23 -38.17
N GLN A 243 29.40 4.88 -39.34
CA GLN A 243 28.10 4.24 -39.49
C GLN A 243 28.32 2.73 -39.59
N SER A 244 28.48 2.07 -38.45
CA SER A 244 28.53 0.60 -38.38
C SER A 244 27.38 0.06 -37.51
N ASP A 245 26.53 -0.73 -38.18
CA ASP A 245 25.94 -1.98 -37.65
C ASP A 245 24.76 -1.95 -36.66
N GLU A 246 23.66 -1.24 -36.95
CA GLU A 246 22.35 -1.53 -36.33
C GLU A 246 21.35 -2.30 -37.23
N SER A 247 21.66 -2.51 -38.52
CA SER A 247 20.69 -3.13 -39.46
C SER A 247 20.62 -4.67 -39.39
N SER A 248 21.55 -5.33 -38.70
CA SER A 248 21.64 -6.81 -38.66
C SER A 248 20.75 -7.47 -37.58
N THR A 249 20.15 -6.71 -36.65
CA THR A 249 19.41 -7.32 -35.52
C THR A 249 17.91 -7.49 -35.76
N SER A 250 17.32 -6.85 -36.77
CA SER A 250 15.86 -6.90 -37.01
C SER A 250 15.38 -8.20 -37.67
N SER A 251 16.23 -8.84 -38.50
CA SER A 251 15.87 -10.05 -39.24
C SER A 251 15.89 -11.31 -38.38
N GLU A 252 16.89 -11.45 -37.49
CA GLU A 252 16.96 -12.58 -36.53
C GLU A 252 15.85 -12.52 -35.48
N ARG A 253 15.38 -11.32 -35.13
CA ARG A 253 14.25 -11.11 -34.20
C ARG A 253 12.94 -11.71 -34.72
N SER A 254 12.72 -11.73 -36.03
CA SER A 254 11.47 -12.22 -36.64
C SER A 254 11.38 -13.76 -36.71
N ALA A 255 12.51 -14.48 -36.71
CA ALA A 255 12.54 -15.92 -36.96
C ALA A 255 12.12 -16.80 -35.75
N ILE A 256 12.22 -16.28 -34.52
CA ILE A 256 11.97 -17.08 -33.30
C ILE A 256 10.49 -17.45 -33.16
N ALA A 257 9.57 -16.52 -33.41
CA ALA A 257 8.14 -16.78 -33.23
C ALA A 257 7.62 -17.88 -34.18
N PRO A 258 7.88 -17.84 -35.51
CA PRO A 258 7.49 -18.92 -36.42
C PRO A 258 8.13 -20.27 -36.08
N ALA A 259 9.41 -20.28 -35.68
CA ALA A 259 10.12 -21.50 -35.30
C ALA A 259 9.53 -22.12 -34.03
N LEU A 260 9.17 -21.28 -33.04
CA LEU A 260 8.53 -21.72 -31.82
C LEU A 260 7.12 -22.27 -32.09
N GLU A 261 6.33 -21.60 -32.93
CA GLU A 261 5.01 -22.09 -33.34
C GLU A 261 5.10 -23.45 -34.04
N GLN A 262 6.04 -23.62 -34.97
CA GLN A 262 6.26 -24.92 -35.61
C GLN A 262 6.67 -26.01 -34.60
N LEU A 263 7.51 -25.66 -33.63
CA LEU A 263 7.96 -26.57 -32.58
C LEU A 263 6.82 -26.98 -31.63
N LEU A 264 5.94 -26.05 -31.28
CA LEU A 264 4.75 -26.31 -30.46
C LEU A 264 3.74 -27.20 -31.19
N LEU A 265 3.65 -27.11 -32.51
CA LEU A 265 2.71 -27.88 -33.33
C LEU A 265 3.19 -29.31 -33.66
N HIS A 266 4.49 -29.51 -33.93
CA HIS A 266 4.98 -30.77 -34.50
C HIS A 266 5.60 -31.75 -33.48
N GLY A 267 5.74 -31.36 -32.22
CA GLY A 267 6.38 -32.20 -31.20
C GLY A 267 7.92 -32.24 -31.35
N VAL A 268 8.59 -32.53 -30.25
CA VAL A 268 9.92 -31.96 -29.92
C VAL A 268 11.11 -32.64 -30.60
N ASN A 269 12.01 -31.83 -31.19
CA ASN A 269 13.46 -32.12 -31.26
C ASN A 269 14.17 -31.35 -30.12
N THR A 270 14.51 -32.05 -29.04
CA THR A 270 15.00 -31.46 -27.78
C THR A 270 16.33 -30.75 -27.94
N GLY A 271 17.15 -31.14 -28.92
CA GLY A 271 18.46 -30.55 -29.16
C GLY A 271 18.41 -29.11 -29.65
N MET A 272 17.39 -28.75 -30.46
CA MET A 272 17.25 -27.38 -30.98
C MET A 272 16.82 -26.39 -29.89
N LEU A 273 16.02 -26.85 -28.92
CA LEU A 273 15.60 -26.04 -27.77
C LEU A 273 16.77 -25.64 -26.88
N GLU A 274 17.72 -26.55 -26.64
CA GLU A 274 18.88 -26.23 -25.81
C GLU A 274 19.77 -25.14 -26.45
N ILE A 275 19.91 -25.17 -27.78
CA ILE A 275 20.64 -24.14 -28.53
C ILE A 275 19.91 -22.80 -28.42
N ILE A 276 18.59 -22.77 -28.62
CA ILE A 276 17.80 -21.52 -28.53
C ILE A 276 17.86 -20.95 -27.12
N LEU A 277 17.76 -21.78 -26.08
CA LEU A 277 17.82 -21.34 -24.69
C LEU A 277 19.22 -20.90 -24.25
N SER A 278 20.28 -21.15 -25.04
CA SER A 278 21.66 -20.83 -24.67
C SER A 278 21.92 -19.33 -24.53
N THR A 279 21.06 -18.46 -25.10
CA THR A 279 21.13 -17.01 -24.90
C THR A 279 20.01 -16.53 -23.96
N PRO A 280 20.32 -15.73 -22.92
CA PRO A 280 19.32 -15.21 -21.99
C PRO A 280 18.19 -14.42 -22.67
N GLU A 281 18.51 -13.65 -23.71
CA GLU A 281 17.54 -12.84 -24.46
C GLU A 281 16.43 -13.68 -25.11
N ASN A 282 16.75 -14.90 -25.55
CA ASN A 282 15.76 -15.78 -26.16
C ASN A 282 14.71 -16.24 -25.14
N GLY A 283 15.05 -16.33 -23.85
CA GLY A 283 14.11 -16.65 -22.78
C GLY A 283 12.96 -15.64 -22.70
N SER A 284 13.29 -14.34 -22.67
CA SER A 284 12.29 -13.26 -22.65
C SER A 284 11.39 -13.28 -23.89
N ARG A 285 11.98 -13.47 -25.08
CA ARG A 285 11.22 -13.54 -26.34
C ARG A 285 10.30 -14.75 -26.40
N ILE A 286 10.77 -15.93 -25.95
CA ILE A 286 9.93 -17.12 -25.86
C ILE A 286 8.75 -16.89 -24.91
N LYS A 287 8.99 -16.28 -23.73
CA LYS A 287 7.92 -15.93 -22.79
C LYS A 287 6.89 -15.01 -23.43
N GLU A 288 7.32 -13.99 -24.17
CA GLU A 288 6.42 -13.08 -24.89
C GLU A 288 5.55 -13.81 -25.91
N VAL A 289 6.13 -14.67 -26.75
CA VAL A 289 5.37 -15.48 -27.72
C VAL A 289 4.37 -16.37 -27.00
N LEU A 290 4.78 -17.07 -25.94
CA LEU A 290 3.90 -17.95 -25.16
C LEU A 290 2.75 -17.18 -24.48
N ARG A 291 2.98 -15.96 -23.97
CA ARG A 291 1.96 -15.08 -23.39
C ARG A 291 0.97 -14.57 -24.44
N SER A 292 1.43 -14.28 -25.65
CA SER A 292 0.57 -13.76 -26.73
C SER A 292 -0.45 -14.76 -27.27
N ARG A 293 -0.35 -16.04 -26.89
CA ARG A 293 -1.26 -17.09 -27.37
C ARG A 293 -2.66 -16.91 -26.78
N GLN A 294 -3.67 -17.03 -27.63
CA GLN A 294 -5.08 -16.96 -27.22
C GLN A 294 -5.62 -18.28 -26.63
N GLY A 295 -4.94 -19.41 -26.89
CA GLY A 295 -5.35 -20.74 -26.44
C GLY A 295 -4.39 -21.35 -25.41
N PRO A 296 -4.76 -22.50 -24.80
CA PRO A 296 -3.90 -23.23 -23.87
C PRO A 296 -2.52 -23.50 -24.45
N ILE A 297 -1.50 -23.46 -23.60
CA ILE A 297 -0.12 -23.75 -24.00
C ILE A 297 0.03 -25.28 -24.16
N PRO A 298 0.49 -25.79 -25.31
CA PRO A 298 0.77 -27.23 -25.45
C PRO A 298 1.84 -27.70 -24.45
N GLU A 299 1.81 -28.97 -24.04
CA GLU A 299 2.76 -29.57 -23.08
C GLU A 299 4.26 -29.29 -23.42
N PRO A 300 4.71 -29.34 -24.69
CA PRO A 300 6.07 -28.92 -25.04
C PRO A 300 6.41 -27.48 -24.65
N GLY A 301 5.44 -26.57 -24.77
CA GLY A 301 5.57 -25.16 -24.38
C GLY A 301 5.62 -24.98 -22.87
N VAL A 302 4.83 -25.75 -22.12
CA VAL A 302 4.88 -25.79 -20.65
C VAL A 302 6.24 -26.29 -20.17
N THR A 303 6.74 -27.36 -20.78
CA THR A 303 8.08 -27.91 -20.50
C THR A 303 9.18 -26.89 -20.80
N LEU A 304 9.06 -26.17 -21.92
CA LEU A 304 10.00 -25.12 -22.30
C LEU A 304 9.97 -23.95 -21.30
N LEU A 305 8.78 -23.50 -20.91
CA LEU A 305 8.59 -22.45 -19.91
C LEU A 305 9.23 -22.86 -18.58
N SER A 306 8.97 -24.09 -18.12
CA SER A 306 9.57 -24.64 -16.90
C SER A 306 11.11 -24.62 -16.97
N LYS A 307 11.72 -24.99 -18.11
CA LYS A 307 13.17 -24.91 -18.30
C LYS A 307 13.70 -23.48 -18.24
N ILE A 308 12.98 -22.50 -18.80
CA ILE A 308 13.37 -21.08 -18.73
C ILE A 308 13.35 -20.62 -17.27
N LEU A 309 12.26 -20.87 -16.55
CA LEU A 309 12.11 -20.50 -15.15
C LEU A 309 13.16 -21.17 -14.27
N ASN A 310 13.45 -22.46 -14.50
CA ASN A 310 14.52 -23.20 -13.79
C ASN A 310 15.88 -22.50 -13.92
N ARG A 311 16.20 -21.92 -15.09
CA ARG A 311 17.45 -21.18 -15.32
C ARG A 311 17.43 -19.82 -14.63
N GLU A 312 16.32 -19.09 -14.73
CA GLU A 312 16.17 -17.76 -14.12
C GLU A 312 16.24 -17.81 -12.59
N LEU A 313 15.69 -18.87 -11.98
CA LEU A 313 15.71 -19.09 -10.54
C LEU A 313 17.07 -19.53 -9.99
N HIS A 314 17.98 -20.00 -10.86
CA HIS A 314 19.27 -20.50 -10.41
C HIS A 314 20.14 -19.36 -9.86
N GLY A 315 20.50 -19.42 -8.58
CA GLY A 315 21.32 -18.41 -7.92
C GLY A 315 20.54 -17.22 -7.35
N GLN A 316 19.22 -17.15 -7.51
CA GLN A 316 18.42 -16.14 -6.84
C GLN A 316 18.36 -16.41 -5.33
N ARG A 317 18.64 -15.39 -4.52
CA ARG A 317 18.50 -15.46 -3.05
C ARG A 317 17.04 -15.68 -2.65
N GLN A 318 16.14 -14.98 -3.31
CA GLN A 318 14.70 -15.12 -3.16
C GLN A 318 14.14 -15.65 -4.47
N LYS A 319 13.63 -16.88 -4.45
CA LYS A 319 13.04 -17.49 -5.63
C LYS A 319 11.69 -16.85 -5.91
N SER A 320 11.61 -16.19 -7.06
CA SER A 320 10.40 -15.54 -7.56
C SER A 320 10.02 -16.11 -8.91
N VAL A 321 8.78 -16.55 -9.05
CA VAL A 321 8.22 -17.04 -10.32
C VAL A 321 7.08 -16.13 -10.73
N ASP A 322 7.25 -15.50 -11.89
CA ASP A 322 6.18 -14.77 -12.57
C ASP A 322 5.67 -15.57 -13.77
N ILE A 323 4.47 -16.11 -13.61
CA ILE A 323 3.70 -16.78 -14.66
C ILE A 323 2.39 -16.02 -14.94
N SER A 324 2.38 -14.71 -14.69
CA SER A 324 1.27 -13.86 -15.09
C SER A 324 1.09 -13.85 -16.62
N GLN A 325 -0.17 -13.69 -17.05
CA GLN A 325 -0.61 -13.63 -18.45
C GLN A 325 -0.44 -14.91 -19.27
N PHE A 326 0.13 -15.98 -18.71
CA PHE A 326 0.16 -17.26 -19.41
C PHE A 326 -1.18 -17.98 -19.24
N PRO A 327 -1.81 -18.50 -20.32
CA PRO A 327 -3.06 -19.26 -20.25
C PRO A 327 -2.80 -20.70 -19.80
N LEU A 328 -2.28 -20.86 -18.57
CA LEU A 328 -1.95 -22.14 -17.96
C LEU A 328 -3.12 -22.66 -17.11
N SER A 329 -3.40 -23.95 -17.23
CA SER A 329 -4.32 -24.64 -16.33
C SER A 329 -3.70 -24.81 -14.94
N CYS A 330 -4.54 -25.08 -13.94
CA CYS A 330 -4.05 -25.29 -12.58
C CYS A 330 -3.02 -26.44 -12.45
N GLN A 331 -3.22 -27.52 -13.21
CA GLN A 331 -2.30 -28.67 -13.19
C GLN A 331 -0.93 -28.31 -13.75
N GLU A 332 -0.89 -27.50 -14.81
CA GLU A 332 0.35 -27.03 -15.41
C GLU A 332 1.08 -26.07 -14.47
N ILE A 333 0.36 -25.13 -13.84
CA ILE A 333 0.93 -24.25 -12.82
C ILE A 333 1.57 -25.09 -11.70
N LEU A 334 0.82 -26.04 -11.13
CA LEU A 334 1.33 -26.95 -10.10
C LEU A 334 2.57 -27.73 -10.57
N SER A 335 2.55 -28.24 -11.80
CA SER A 335 3.68 -29.01 -12.37
C SER A 335 4.97 -28.18 -12.50
N ILE A 336 4.83 -26.87 -12.74
CA ILE A 336 5.96 -25.94 -12.83
C ILE A 336 6.46 -25.63 -11.41
N VAL A 337 5.58 -25.13 -10.53
CA VAL A 337 6.02 -24.56 -9.25
C VAL A 337 6.46 -25.61 -8.23
N THR A 338 5.93 -26.83 -8.30
CA THR A 338 6.33 -27.93 -7.39
C THR A 338 7.76 -28.43 -7.63
N GLN A 339 8.39 -28.05 -8.74
CA GLN A 339 9.83 -28.25 -8.96
C GLN A 339 10.70 -27.34 -8.06
N HIS A 340 10.07 -26.36 -7.41
CA HIS A 340 10.71 -25.37 -6.53
C HIS A 340 10.01 -25.32 -5.16
N PRO A 341 10.20 -26.33 -4.30
CA PRO A 341 9.56 -26.38 -2.98
C PRO A 341 9.99 -25.24 -2.03
N ASP A 342 11.02 -24.48 -2.39
CA ASP A 342 11.53 -23.29 -1.69
C ASP A 342 11.14 -21.97 -2.39
N LEU A 343 10.17 -22.01 -3.30
CA LEU A 343 9.59 -20.83 -3.91
C LEU A 343 8.98 -19.91 -2.84
N GLN A 344 9.32 -18.61 -2.90
CA GLN A 344 8.84 -17.62 -1.93
C GLN A 344 7.82 -16.65 -2.52
N LEU A 345 7.98 -16.26 -3.79
CA LEU A 345 7.10 -15.32 -4.47
C LEU A 345 6.52 -15.98 -5.73
N LEU A 346 5.20 -15.91 -5.89
CA LEU A 346 4.50 -16.45 -7.05
C LEU A 346 3.49 -15.44 -7.58
N ASN A 347 3.58 -15.10 -8.86
CA ASN A 347 2.59 -14.28 -9.55
C ASN A 347 1.83 -15.11 -10.60
N ILE A 348 0.51 -15.22 -10.44
CA ILE A 348 -0.41 -15.94 -11.33
C ILE A 348 -1.48 -15.00 -11.94
N SER A 349 -1.22 -13.70 -11.92
CA SER A 349 -2.18 -12.67 -12.36
C SER A 349 -2.51 -12.79 -13.85
N SER A 350 -3.66 -12.24 -14.25
CA SER A 350 -4.14 -12.22 -15.63
C SER A 350 -4.29 -13.62 -16.26
N ASN A 351 -4.57 -14.63 -15.44
CA ASN A 351 -4.91 -15.97 -15.90
C ASN A 351 -6.33 -16.32 -15.44
N SER A 352 -7.27 -16.27 -16.39
CA SER A 352 -8.70 -16.54 -16.14
C SER A 352 -9.00 -18.01 -15.85
N GLN A 353 -8.06 -18.92 -16.06
CA GLN A 353 -8.21 -20.36 -15.73
C GLN A 353 -7.87 -20.66 -14.28
N VAL A 354 -7.28 -19.71 -13.54
CA VAL A 354 -6.98 -19.84 -12.13
C VAL A 354 -8.28 -19.70 -11.32
N THR A 355 -8.57 -20.71 -10.51
CA THR A 355 -9.70 -20.76 -9.57
C THR A 355 -9.20 -20.79 -8.12
N ILE A 356 -10.11 -20.60 -7.15
CA ILE A 356 -9.76 -20.65 -5.73
C ILE A 356 -9.26 -22.04 -5.29
N ASP A 357 -9.80 -23.12 -5.86
CA ASP A 357 -9.30 -24.49 -5.63
C ASP A 357 -7.87 -24.68 -6.12
N CYS A 358 -7.45 -23.90 -7.13
CA CYS A 358 -6.07 -23.90 -7.56
C CYS A 358 -5.15 -23.26 -6.53
N VAL A 359 -5.55 -22.11 -6.00
CA VAL A 359 -4.81 -21.41 -4.94
C VAL A 359 -4.68 -22.30 -3.70
N GLU A 360 -5.74 -23.00 -3.30
CA GLU A 360 -5.67 -23.94 -2.17
C GLU A 360 -4.60 -25.02 -2.38
N LYS A 361 -4.59 -25.67 -3.56
CA LYS A 361 -3.57 -26.68 -3.90
C LYS A 361 -2.16 -26.10 -3.97
N LEU A 362 -2.02 -24.85 -4.43
CA LEU A 362 -0.72 -24.18 -4.50
C LEU A 362 -0.15 -23.91 -3.10
N LEU A 363 -0.98 -23.39 -2.18
CA LEU A 363 -0.55 -23.14 -0.80
C LEU A 363 -0.26 -24.43 -0.04
N ASP A 364 -1.04 -25.50 -0.27
CA ASP A 364 -0.74 -26.84 0.28
C ASP A 364 0.62 -27.37 -0.24
N ALA A 365 0.92 -27.17 -1.53
CA ALA A 365 2.14 -27.68 -2.16
C ALA A 365 3.39 -26.83 -1.88
N LEU A 366 3.21 -25.56 -1.53
CA LEU A 366 4.28 -24.57 -1.33
C LEU A 366 4.21 -23.95 0.08
N PRO A 367 4.50 -24.72 1.14
CA PRO A 367 4.39 -24.23 2.51
C PRO A 367 5.36 -23.08 2.86
N LYS A 368 6.37 -22.84 2.02
CA LYS A 368 7.34 -21.73 2.15
C LYS A 368 6.97 -20.48 1.34
N LEU A 369 5.84 -20.51 0.63
CA LEU A 369 5.38 -19.37 -0.13
C LEU A 369 5.07 -18.21 0.82
N ARG A 370 5.74 -17.09 0.63
CA ARG A 370 5.56 -15.87 1.41
C ARG A 370 4.64 -14.88 0.69
N ARG A 371 4.59 -14.91 -0.64
CA ARG A 371 3.71 -14.02 -1.41
C ARG A 371 3.06 -14.72 -2.59
N LEU A 372 1.76 -14.46 -2.76
CA LEU A 372 0.97 -14.86 -3.91
C LEU A 372 0.26 -13.64 -4.51
N THR A 373 0.44 -13.39 -5.81
CA THR A 373 -0.25 -12.33 -6.55
C THR A 373 -1.24 -12.95 -7.53
N ALA A 374 -2.52 -12.60 -7.41
CA ALA A 374 -3.62 -13.18 -8.19
C ALA A 374 -4.61 -12.11 -8.68
N LEU A 375 -4.09 -11.05 -9.32
CA LEU A 375 -4.91 -9.98 -9.91
C LEU A 375 -5.54 -10.45 -11.23
N ASN A 376 -6.75 -10.00 -11.55
CA ASN A 376 -7.45 -10.32 -12.80
C ASN A 376 -7.50 -11.83 -13.13
N THR A 377 -7.81 -12.65 -12.13
CA THR A 377 -8.01 -14.09 -12.28
C THR A 377 -9.51 -14.42 -12.33
N GLY A 378 -9.86 -15.71 -12.41
CA GLY A 378 -11.24 -16.17 -12.28
C GLY A 378 -11.76 -16.22 -10.82
N ILE A 379 -10.97 -15.76 -9.85
CA ILE A 379 -11.31 -15.80 -8.42
C ILE A 379 -12.19 -14.59 -8.09
N THR A 380 -13.33 -14.82 -7.45
CA THR A 380 -14.22 -13.76 -6.96
C THR A 380 -13.79 -13.28 -5.57
N ASP A 381 -14.22 -12.08 -5.18
CA ASP A 381 -13.93 -11.56 -3.84
C ASP A 381 -14.51 -12.44 -2.74
N GLU A 382 -15.74 -12.93 -2.94
CA GLU A 382 -16.40 -13.84 -2.02
C GLU A 382 -15.66 -15.18 -1.88
N ASP A 383 -15.13 -15.72 -2.97
CA ASP A 383 -14.37 -16.98 -2.93
C ASP A 383 -13.07 -16.80 -2.16
N ALA A 384 -12.33 -15.70 -2.39
CA ALA A 384 -11.10 -15.40 -1.67
C ALA A 384 -11.34 -15.24 -0.15
N ILE A 385 -12.40 -14.52 0.23
CA ILE A 385 -12.77 -14.31 1.65
C ILE A 385 -13.20 -15.63 2.30
N ARG A 386 -14.09 -16.41 1.65
CA ARG A 386 -14.53 -17.71 2.19
C ARG A 386 -13.37 -18.69 2.34
N PHE A 387 -12.42 -18.66 1.41
CA PHE A 387 -11.24 -19.52 1.49
C PHE A 387 -10.39 -19.19 2.72
N LEU A 388 -10.13 -17.91 2.99
CA LEU A 388 -9.43 -17.45 4.19
C LEU A 388 -10.14 -17.84 5.49
N GLU A 389 -11.48 -17.81 5.51
CA GLU A 389 -12.27 -18.23 6.66
C GLU A 389 -12.26 -19.75 6.86
N ARG A 390 -12.30 -20.52 5.77
CA ARG A 390 -12.37 -22.00 5.77
C ARG A 390 -11.02 -22.64 6.08
N ARG A 391 -9.91 -22.12 5.53
CA ARG A 391 -8.55 -22.70 5.60
C ARG A 391 -7.52 -21.68 6.08
N PRO A 392 -7.69 -21.04 7.25
CA PRO A 392 -6.75 -20.02 7.74
C PRO A 392 -5.34 -20.58 8.02
N ASP A 393 -5.22 -21.90 8.20
CA ASP A 393 -3.95 -22.60 8.39
C ASP A 393 -2.98 -22.42 7.21
N LEU A 394 -3.50 -22.35 5.98
CA LEU A 394 -2.69 -22.20 4.76
C LEU A 394 -2.06 -20.81 4.58
N PHE A 395 -2.52 -19.84 5.36
CA PHE A 395 -2.04 -18.46 5.29
C PHE A 395 -1.00 -18.13 6.38
N ARG A 396 -0.62 -19.09 7.22
CA ARG A 396 0.25 -18.85 8.39
C ARG A 396 1.66 -18.35 8.04
N ASN A 397 2.16 -18.74 6.87
CA ASN A 397 3.49 -18.37 6.36
C ASN A 397 3.42 -17.28 5.28
N LEU A 398 2.20 -16.88 4.90
CA LEU A 398 1.99 -15.92 3.83
C LEU A 398 2.03 -14.50 4.40
N GLU A 399 2.91 -13.68 3.83
CA GLU A 399 3.05 -12.25 4.12
C GLU A 399 2.12 -11.41 3.24
N GLY A 400 1.78 -11.92 2.06
CA GLY A 400 0.91 -11.24 1.11
C GLY A 400 0.13 -12.18 0.21
N PHE A 401 -1.20 -12.00 0.19
CA PHE A 401 -2.08 -12.50 -0.86
C PHE A 401 -2.70 -11.29 -1.58
N ILE A 402 -2.09 -10.89 -2.70
CA ILE A 402 -2.52 -9.72 -3.47
C ILE A 402 -3.71 -10.14 -4.34
N HIS A 403 -4.91 -9.76 -3.91
CA HIS A 403 -6.19 -10.05 -4.56
C HIS A 403 -7.17 -8.90 -4.31
N PRO A 404 -8.05 -8.52 -5.26
CA PRO A 404 -8.98 -7.39 -5.12
C PRO A 404 -9.78 -7.35 -3.81
N ALA A 405 -10.28 -8.51 -3.35
CA ALA A 405 -10.93 -8.67 -2.03
C ALA A 405 -10.22 -8.00 -0.84
N PHE A 406 -8.88 -7.96 -0.86
CA PHE A 406 -8.04 -7.41 0.22
C PHE A 406 -7.45 -6.03 -0.11
N LEU A 407 -7.85 -5.44 -1.24
CA LEU A 407 -7.42 -4.12 -1.70
C LEU A 407 -8.55 -3.09 -1.63
N ASN A 408 -9.67 -3.44 -0.99
CA ASN A 408 -10.80 -2.54 -0.77
C ASN A 408 -10.52 -1.54 0.36
N SER A 409 -11.25 -0.42 0.33
CA SER A 409 -11.17 0.64 1.35
C SER A 409 -11.27 0.06 2.78
N PRO A 410 -10.50 0.56 3.77
CA PRO A 410 -10.45 0.00 5.11
C PRO A 410 -11.82 -0.17 5.80
N SER A 411 -12.74 0.77 5.57
CA SER A 411 -14.10 0.75 6.13
C SER A 411 -15.03 -0.27 5.48
N HIS A 412 -14.64 -0.79 4.31
CA HIS A 412 -15.37 -1.76 3.51
C HIS A 412 -14.72 -3.15 3.53
N ALA A 413 -13.70 -3.36 4.37
CA ALA A 413 -13.08 -4.67 4.52
C ALA A 413 -14.12 -5.72 4.93
N GLN A 414 -14.27 -6.76 4.12
CA GLN A 414 -15.30 -7.79 4.29
C GLN A 414 -14.78 -9.05 5.01
N PHE A 415 -13.47 -9.16 5.24
CA PHE A 415 -12.87 -10.31 5.88
C PHE A 415 -12.88 -10.18 7.42
N LYS A 416 -12.93 -11.33 8.10
CA LYS A 416 -12.76 -11.39 9.55
C LYS A 416 -11.28 -11.53 9.89
N GLY A 417 -10.70 -10.52 10.51
CA GLY A 417 -9.26 -10.52 10.83
C GLY A 417 -8.83 -11.70 11.69
N VAL A 418 -7.66 -12.28 11.41
CA VAL A 418 -7.01 -13.27 12.28
C VAL A 418 -6.21 -12.56 13.38
N TYR A 419 -5.74 -11.34 13.10
CA TYR A 419 -5.07 -10.46 14.05
C TYR A 419 -5.73 -9.10 14.08
N LEU A 420 -5.79 -8.51 15.27
CA LEU A 420 -6.42 -7.22 15.55
C LEU A 420 -5.48 -6.36 16.38
N HIS A 421 -5.24 -5.12 15.98
CA HIS A 421 -4.65 -4.10 16.85
C HIS A 421 -5.75 -3.14 17.29
N ILE A 422 -6.00 -3.06 18.58
CA ILE A 422 -6.93 -2.12 19.18
C ILE A 422 -6.16 -0.90 19.72
N SER A 423 -6.55 0.29 19.26
CA SER A 423 -5.97 1.56 19.69
C SER A 423 -7.06 2.54 20.07
N ASP A 424 -6.86 3.30 21.15
CA ASP A 424 -7.80 4.34 21.57
C ASP A 424 -7.35 5.71 21.04
N SER A 425 -8.28 6.45 20.42
CA SER A 425 -8.06 7.82 19.97
C SER A 425 -8.49 8.79 21.07
N PHE A 426 -7.53 9.54 21.61
CA PHE A 426 -7.78 10.51 22.67
C PHE A 426 -8.73 11.64 22.23
N PHE A 427 -8.64 12.08 20.98
CA PHE A 427 -9.38 13.25 20.47
C PHE A 427 -10.81 12.92 20.10
N GLU A 428 -11.02 11.74 19.53
CA GLU A 428 -12.33 11.35 19.02
C GLU A 428 -13.16 10.63 20.07
N TYR A 429 -12.54 10.28 21.21
CA TYR A 429 -13.11 9.39 22.21
C TYR A 429 -13.61 8.09 21.58
N LYS A 430 -12.93 7.63 20.53
CA LYS A 430 -13.27 6.42 19.76
C LYS A 430 -12.13 5.43 19.84
N THR A 431 -12.49 4.17 19.94
CA THR A 431 -11.54 3.07 19.87
C THR A 431 -11.65 2.43 18.50
N TYR A 432 -10.51 2.24 17.86
CA TYR A 432 -10.36 1.66 16.53
C TYR A 432 -9.74 0.29 16.63
N ALA A 433 -10.16 -0.62 15.77
CA ALA A 433 -9.52 -1.91 15.54
C ALA A 433 -9.04 -1.99 14.10
N VAL A 434 -7.73 -2.24 13.96
CA VAL A 434 -7.09 -2.55 12.68
C VAL A 434 -6.98 -4.07 12.57
N SER A 435 -7.57 -4.64 11.52
CA SER A 435 -7.71 -6.08 11.31
C SER A 435 -6.85 -6.56 10.15
N LEU A 436 -6.09 -7.63 10.36
CA LEU A 436 -5.31 -8.27 9.31
C LEU A 436 -5.97 -9.59 8.86
N PRO A 437 -6.10 -9.83 7.55
CA PRO A 437 -6.69 -11.07 7.03
C PRO A 437 -5.82 -12.28 7.40
N PHE A 438 -4.50 -12.11 7.36
CA PHE A 438 -3.47 -13.06 7.77
C PHE A 438 -2.23 -12.26 8.16
N PHE A 439 -1.23 -12.92 8.72
CA PHE A 439 0.03 -12.30 9.15
C PHE A 439 1.11 -13.36 9.36
N THR A 440 2.38 -12.96 9.36
CA THR A 440 3.50 -13.76 9.87
C THR A 440 4.04 -13.18 11.18
N MET A 441 4.76 -13.98 11.98
CA MET A 441 5.39 -13.47 13.21
C MET A 441 6.37 -12.33 12.93
N GLY A 442 7.12 -12.44 11.82
CA GLY A 442 8.04 -11.39 11.37
C GLY A 442 7.34 -10.06 11.12
N GLN A 443 6.16 -10.07 10.47
CA GLN A 443 5.38 -8.85 10.22
C GLN A 443 4.93 -8.19 11.53
N ILE A 444 4.45 -8.98 12.49
CA ILE A 444 4.00 -8.46 13.78
C ILE A 444 5.17 -7.88 14.59
N ILE A 445 6.31 -8.58 14.64
CA ILE A 445 7.48 -8.11 15.40
C ILE A 445 8.07 -6.84 14.80
N GLN A 446 8.33 -6.84 13.49
CA GLN A 446 8.89 -5.67 12.85
C GLN A 446 7.92 -4.49 12.96
N GLY A 447 6.63 -4.72 12.68
CA GLY A 447 5.62 -3.67 12.79
C GLY A 447 5.47 -3.10 14.20
N LEU A 448 5.41 -3.95 15.23
CA LEU A 448 5.37 -3.51 16.62
C LEU A 448 6.63 -2.76 17.02
N THR A 449 7.80 -3.24 16.61
CA THR A 449 9.09 -2.60 16.89
C THR A 449 9.12 -1.19 16.31
N ASP A 450 8.78 -1.06 15.02
CA ASP A 450 8.74 0.21 14.30
C ASP A 450 7.76 1.19 14.95
N TYR A 451 6.56 0.70 15.25
CA TYR A 451 5.54 1.48 15.91
C TYR A 451 6.01 1.97 17.29
N LEU A 452 6.43 1.06 18.19
CA LEU A 452 6.86 1.38 19.55
C LEU A 452 8.08 2.32 19.59
N LYS A 453 9.03 2.17 18.66
CA LYS A 453 10.15 3.11 18.49
C LYS A 453 9.64 4.50 18.14
N ALA A 454 8.70 4.60 17.20
CA ALA A 454 8.07 5.87 16.86
C ALA A 454 7.35 6.46 18.08
N LEU A 455 6.57 5.66 18.82
CA LEU A 455 5.88 6.13 20.05
C LEU A 455 6.85 6.69 21.08
N LYS A 456 8.02 6.05 21.25
CA LYS A 456 9.05 6.48 22.21
C LYS A 456 9.69 7.82 21.81
N ASN A 457 9.84 8.08 20.51
CA ASN A 457 10.55 9.25 19.99
C ASN A 457 9.64 10.46 19.72
N THR A 458 8.32 10.29 19.66
CA THR A 458 7.38 11.39 19.47
C THR A 458 7.34 12.30 20.70
N THR A 459 7.98 13.47 20.63
CA THR A 459 7.98 14.52 21.67
C THR A 459 6.62 15.22 21.82
N TYR A 460 5.83 15.25 20.75
CA TYR A 460 4.45 15.73 20.76
C TYR A 460 3.53 14.55 21.06
N GLY A 461 3.32 14.27 22.36
CA GLY A 461 2.58 13.09 22.81
C GLY A 461 1.27 12.89 22.05
N PHE A 462 1.05 11.67 21.53
CA PHE A 462 -0.18 11.10 20.94
C PHE A 462 -1.37 12.05 20.76
N ARG A 463 -1.24 13.06 19.88
CA ARG A 463 -2.37 13.94 19.56
C ARG A 463 -3.16 13.51 18.33
N THR A 464 -2.79 12.40 17.71
CA THR A 464 -3.33 11.97 16.43
C THR A 464 -3.98 10.60 16.55
N SER A 465 -5.05 10.39 15.79
CA SER A 465 -5.76 9.11 15.69
C SER A 465 -4.77 8.03 15.28
N ALA A 466 -4.62 7.00 16.10
CA ALA A 466 -3.62 5.95 15.90
C ALA A 466 -3.96 5.01 14.73
N MET A 467 -5.14 5.14 14.11
CA MET A 467 -5.60 4.19 13.09
C MET A 467 -4.69 4.15 11.87
N ASP A 468 -4.43 5.28 11.20
CA ASP A 468 -3.68 5.29 9.93
C ASP A 468 -2.23 4.82 10.10
N PRO A 469 -1.48 5.29 11.13
CA PRO A 469 -0.16 4.73 11.39
C PRO A 469 -0.17 3.24 11.67
N VAL A 470 -1.12 2.75 12.48
CA VAL A 470 -1.23 1.32 12.80
C VAL A 470 -1.58 0.50 11.56
N MET A 471 -2.44 1.01 10.67
CA MET A 471 -2.68 0.36 9.38
C MET A 471 -1.40 0.34 8.54
N ALA A 472 -0.70 1.46 8.40
CA ALA A 472 0.54 1.53 7.61
C ALA A 472 1.61 0.55 8.13
N VAL A 473 1.73 0.41 9.45
CA VAL A 473 2.60 -0.58 10.13
C VAL A 473 2.31 -1.99 9.63
N TYR A 474 1.08 -2.46 9.82
CA TYR A 474 0.77 -3.87 9.60
C TYR A 474 0.40 -4.22 8.16
N ALA A 475 0.12 -3.23 7.32
CA ALA A 475 -0.02 -3.44 5.89
C ALA A 475 1.32 -3.75 5.22
N SER A 476 2.43 -3.65 5.95
CA SER A 476 3.77 -3.80 5.37
C SER A 476 4.26 -5.24 5.39
N GLN A 477 4.90 -5.64 4.31
CA GLN A 477 5.73 -6.84 4.31
C GLN A 477 6.95 -6.66 5.24
N VAL A 478 7.48 -7.78 5.75
CA VAL A 478 8.76 -7.79 6.45
C VAL A 478 9.84 -7.22 5.54
N ARG A 479 10.40 -6.10 5.96
CA ARG A 479 11.50 -5.41 5.28
C ARG A 479 12.82 -6.13 5.50
N GLU A 480 13.68 -6.10 4.49
CA GLU A 480 15.06 -6.55 4.63
C GLU A 480 15.88 -5.60 5.52
N ALA A 481 16.97 -6.11 6.09
CA ALA A 481 17.88 -5.28 6.87
C ALA A 481 18.45 -4.13 6.01
N GLY A 482 18.28 -2.89 6.46
CA GLY A 482 18.74 -1.69 5.76
C GLY A 482 17.72 -1.07 4.81
N GLN A 483 16.61 -1.75 4.52
CA GLN A 483 15.53 -1.21 3.68
C GLN A 483 14.80 -0.08 4.42
N LEU A 484 14.61 1.05 3.72
CA LEU A 484 13.95 2.23 4.26
C LEU A 484 12.45 2.01 4.44
N TRP A 485 11.81 2.81 5.30
CA TRP A 485 10.35 2.74 5.49
C TRP A 485 9.56 3.04 4.21
N GLY A 486 10.05 3.97 3.38
CA GLY A 486 9.46 4.28 2.08
C GLY A 486 9.57 3.17 1.05
N GLU A 487 10.48 2.20 1.23
CA GLU A 487 10.77 1.13 0.25
C GLU A 487 9.96 -0.14 0.50
N ARG A 488 9.05 -0.14 1.47
CA ARG A 488 8.28 -1.33 1.84
C ARG A 488 7.26 -1.73 0.77
N VAL A 489 6.99 -3.03 0.68
CA VAL A 489 5.88 -3.57 -0.13
C VAL A 489 4.62 -3.68 0.71
N VAL A 490 3.47 -3.33 0.13
CA VAL A 490 2.16 -3.39 0.78
C VAL A 490 1.27 -4.37 0.02
N PRO A 491 1.09 -5.61 0.51
CA PRO A 491 0.35 -6.62 -0.23
C PRO A 491 -1.18 -6.58 -0.04
N PHE A 492 -1.68 -5.84 0.95
CA PHE A 492 -3.11 -5.70 1.21
C PHE A 492 -3.41 -4.44 2.04
N ILE A 493 -4.68 -4.08 2.13
CA ILE A 493 -5.19 -3.00 2.98
C ILE A 493 -5.80 -3.62 4.25
N PRO A 494 -5.30 -3.28 5.45
CA PRO A 494 -5.92 -3.70 6.69
C PRO A 494 -7.36 -3.19 6.81
N GLY A 495 -8.23 -3.99 7.39
CA GLY A 495 -9.59 -3.57 7.72
C GLY A 495 -9.58 -2.62 8.91
N ALA A 496 -10.45 -1.61 8.90
CA ALA A 496 -10.60 -0.68 10.02
C ALA A 496 -12.06 -0.58 10.44
N SER A 497 -12.35 -0.97 11.68
CA SER A 497 -13.70 -0.84 12.22
C SER A 497 -13.69 -0.67 13.74
N SER A 498 -14.87 -0.67 14.38
CA SER A 498 -14.91 -0.70 15.84
C SER A 498 -14.45 -2.07 16.36
N PRO A 499 -13.81 -2.13 17.54
CA PRO A 499 -13.37 -3.39 18.13
C PRO A 499 -14.49 -4.42 18.24
N ALA A 500 -15.67 -4.00 18.70
CA ALA A 500 -16.81 -4.90 18.86
C ALA A 500 -17.27 -5.57 17.56
N LYS A 501 -17.23 -4.83 16.43
CA LYS A 501 -17.56 -5.37 15.10
C LYS A 501 -16.47 -6.28 14.54
N SER A 502 -15.23 -6.09 14.98
CA SER A 502 -14.07 -6.84 14.44
C SER A 502 -13.87 -8.21 15.13
N LEU A 503 -14.42 -8.38 16.34
CA LEU A 503 -14.27 -9.58 17.18
C LEU A 503 -15.26 -10.72 16.85
N VAL A 504 -15.93 -10.68 15.69
CA VAL A 504 -17.05 -11.56 15.33
C VAL A 504 -16.65 -12.84 14.56
N ARG A 505 -15.39 -13.27 14.67
CA ARG A 505 -14.92 -14.49 13.99
C ARG A 505 -15.23 -15.71 14.85
N LYS A 506 -15.90 -16.69 14.25
CA LYS A 506 -16.02 -18.03 14.85
C LYS A 506 -14.62 -18.64 15.01
N GLY A 507 -14.34 -19.24 16.16
CA GLY A 507 -13.02 -19.71 16.53
C GLY A 507 -12.13 -18.64 17.16
N HIS A 508 -10.82 -18.74 16.90
CA HIS A 508 -9.81 -17.93 17.58
C HIS A 508 -9.32 -16.75 16.74
N GLN A 509 -9.12 -15.62 17.40
CA GLN A 509 -8.45 -14.43 16.89
C GLN A 509 -7.37 -13.98 17.86
N TRP A 510 -6.33 -13.33 17.34
CA TRP A 510 -5.32 -12.68 18.15
C TRP A 510 -5.61 -11.18 18.24
N VAL A 511 -5.52 -10.64 19.45
CA VAL A 511 -5.66 -9.20 19.72
C VAL A 511 -4.39 -8.70 20.36
N PHE A 512 -3.87 -7.61 19.83
CA PHE A 512 -2.94 -6.73 20.51
C PHE A 512 -3.65 -5.43 20.85
N SER A 513 -3.40 -4.89 22.02
CA SER A 513 -3.86 -3.56 22.37
C SER A 513 -2.75 -2.82 23.10
N ILE A 514 -2.58 -1.55 22.77
CA ILE A 514 -1.69 -0.65 23.48
C ILE A 514 -2.38 0.70 23.67
N LEU A 515 -2.43 1.15 24.92
CA LEU A 515 -3.07 2.38 25.33
C LEU A 515 -1.98 3.36 25.77
N PRO A 516 -1.56 4.28 24.89
CA PRO A 516 -0.35 5.06 25.09
C PRO A 516 -0.36 5.91 26.36
N PHE A 517 -1.47 6.50 26.75
CA PHE A 517 -1.62 7.19 28.03
C PHE A 517 -3.10 7.25 28.43
N GLY A 518 -3.49 6.52 29.48
CA GLY A 518 -4.79 6.76 30.13
C GLY A 518 -4.74 8.02 31.00
N HIS A 519 -5.90 8.48 31.50
CA HIS A 519 -6.00 9.51 32.56
C HIS A 519 -5.14 9.24 33.81
N ILE A 520 -4.62 8.02 33.93
CA ILE A 520 -3.93 7.44 35.09
C ILE A 520 -2.40 7.38 34.89
N GLY A 521 -1.89 7.75 33.70
CA GLY A 521 -0.46 7.97 33.46
C GLY A 521 0.42 6.74 33.10
N TYR A 522 -0.13 5.52 33.07
CA TYR A 522 0.62 4.31 32.68
C TYR A 522 0.39 3.95 31.21
N LEU A 523 1.45 3.51 30.53
CA LEU A 523 1.33 2.78 29.27
C LEU A 523 0.78 1.38 29.57
N ARG A 524 -0.32 1.00 28.95
CA ARG A 524 -0.93 -0.33 29.12
C ARG A 524 -0.85 -1.11 27.82
N TYR A 525 -0.53 -2.40 27.87
CA TYR A 525 -0.54 -3.26 26.69
C TYR A 525 -1.10 -4.64 27.01
N THR A 526 -1.53 -5.39 25.99
CA THR A 526 -1.85 -6.81 26.13
C THR A 526 -1.79 -7.53 24.80
N PHE A 527 -1.47 -8.82 24.88
CA PHE A 527 -1.76 -9.79 23.83
C PHE A 527 -2.84 -10.71 24.36
N ALA A 528 -3.87 -11.01 23.58
CA ALA A 528 -4.93 -11.90 23.99
C ALA A 528 -5.38 -12.79 22.84
N ARG A 529 -5.64 -14.06 23.16
CA ARG A 529 -6.39 -14.95 22.28
C ARG A 529 -7.87 -14.81 22.61
N VAL A 530 -8.68 -14.52 21.60
CA VAL A 530 -10.12 -14.32 21.72
C VAL A 530 -10.85 -15.64 21.47
N ASN A 531 -11.85 -15.92 22.29
CA ASN A 531 -12.85 -16.95 22.03
C ASN A 531 -14.10 -16.29 21.41
N GLY A 532 -14.25 -16.44 20.09
CA GLY A 532 -15.35 -15.82 19.34
C GLY A 532 -16.73 -16.29 19.78
N GLU A 533 -16.89 -17.56 20.16
CA GLU A 533 -18.17 -18.10 20.63
C GLU A 533 -18.62 -17.46 21.95
N VAL A 534 -17.69 -17.23 22.87
CA VAL A 534 -17.99 -16.55 24.14
C VAL A 534 -18.21 -15.04 23.91
N TRP A 535 -17.54 -14.43 22.94
CA TRP A 535 -17.82 -13.06 22.52
C TRP A 535 -19.24 -12.90 21.97
N ASP A 536 -19.68 -13.80 21.10
CA ASP A 536 -21.06 -13.83 20.58
C ASP A 536 -22.09 -14.02 21.72
N GLU A 537 -21.77 -14.85 22.72
CA GLU A 537 -22.56 -14.97 23.96
C GLU A 537 -22.64 -13.64 24.72
N CYS A 538 -21.52 -12.92 24.85
CA CYS A 538 -21.46 -11.62 25.50
C CYS A 538 -22.35 -10.60 24.79
N LEU A 539 -22.24 -10.47 23.46
CA LEU A 539 -23.06 -9.55 22.66
C LEU A 539 -24.56 -9.81 22.85
N ARG A 540 -24.99 -11.07 22.71
CA ARG A 540 -26.39 -11.46 22.89
C ARG A 540 -26.90 -11.14 24.30
N ARG A 541 -26.08 -11.33 25.35
CA ARG A 541 -26.46 -10.98 26.72
C ARG A 541 -26.50 -9.47 26.95
N THR A 542 -25.65 -8.70 26.30
CA THR A 542 -25.71 -7.23 26.29
C THR A 542 -27.01 -6.75 25.64
N GLU A 543 -27.40 -7.30 24.49
CA GLU A 543 -28.67 -6.98 23.84
C GLU A 543 -29.88 -7.30 24.74
N GLN A 544 -29.88 -8.47 25.39
CA GLN A 544 -30.94 -8.85 26.35
C GLN A 544 -31.02 -7.87 27.54
N ILE A 545 -29.88 -7.41 28.07
CA ILE A 545 -29.84 -6.40 29.14
C ILE A 545 -30.49 -5.10 28.66
N ASP A 546 -30.20 -4.69 27.42
CA ASP A 546 -30.73 -3.46 26.84
C ASP A 546 -32.24 -3.55 26.58
N GLU A 547 -32.74 -4.70 26.12
CA GLU A 547 -34.18 -4.98 25.97
C GLU A 547 -34.92 -5.00 27.32
N GLU A 548 -34.37 -5.67 28.34
CA GLU A 548 -34.93 -5.73 29.70
C GLU A 548 -35.03 -4.36 30.36
N LEU A 549 -34.09 -3.46 30.07
CA LEU A 549 -34.05 -2.12 30.63
C LEU A 549 -34.84 -1.11 29.80
N GLY A 550 -34.87 -1.26 28.47
CA GLY A 550 -35.58 -0.36 27.54
C GLY A 550 -37.11 -0.47 27.62
N THR A 551 -37.63 -1.62 28.07
CA THR A 551 -39.08 -1.81 28.31
C THR A 551 -39.60 -1.10 29.56
N ARG A 552 -38.72 -0.53 30.41
CA ARG A 552 -39.11 0.19 31.63
C ARG A 552 -39.09 1.70 31.39
N ASP A 553 -40.27 2.32 31.54
CA ASP A 553 -40.52 3.77 31.54
C ASP A 553 -39.84 4.47 32.73
N SER A 554 -38.50 4.43 32.75
CA SER A 554 -37.65 4.83 33.86
C SER A 554 -36.65 5.89 33.42
N SER A 555 -36.32 6.81 34.32
CA SER A 555 -35.44 7.93 34.01
C SER A 555 -34.09 7.46 33.46
N TRP A 556 -33.57 8.15 32.43
CA TRP A 556 -32.27 7.87 31.77
C TRP A 556 -31.11 7.63 32.76
N ILE A 557 -31.13 8.31 33.91
CA ILE A 557 -30.13 8.16 34.98
C ILE A 557 -30.19 6.77 35.61
N ARG A 558 -31.39 6.25 35.89
CA ARG A 558 -31.57 4.92 36.47
C ARG A 558 -31.20 3.83 35.46
N TYR A 559 -31.60 4.01 34.20
CA TYR A 559 -31.19 3.13 33.11
C TYR A 559 -29.66 3.01 33.02
N GLY A 560 -28.94 4.14 33.02
CA GLY A 560 -27.48 4.14 32.92
C GLY A 560 -26.79 3.43 34.10
N LYS A 561 -27.29 3.61 35.32
CA LYS A 561 -26.74 2.93 36.51
C LYS A 561 -27.01 1.43 36.49
N ASP A 562 -28.25 1.02 36.23
CA ASP A 562 -28.66 -0.38 36.22
C ASP A 562 -27.97 -1.15 35.07
N ARG A 563 -27.85 -0.52 33.88
CA ARG A 563 -27.07 -1.06 32.75
C ARG A 563 -25.62 -1.25 33.15
N LYS A 564 -24.97 -0.23 33.72
CA LYS A 564 -23.56 -0.30 34.12
C LYS A 564 -23.29 -1.43 35.11
N GLU A 565 -24.18 -1.65 36.09
CA GLU A 565 -24.04 -2.75 37.05
C GLU A 565 -24.20 -4.12 36.39
N LYS A 566 -25.22 -4.30 35.52
CA LYS A 566 -25.42 -5.56 34.80
C LYS A 566 -24.27 -5.88 33.85
N ILE A 567 -23.76 -4.88 33.14
CA ILE A 567 -22.60 -5.03 32.24
C ILE A 567 -21.34 -5.33 33.05
N ALA A 568 -21.12 -4.71 34.22
CA ALA A 568 -19.98 -5.03 35.08
C ALA A 568 -20.01 -6.50 35.54
N LYS A 569 -21.19 -7.03 35.92
CA LYS A 569 -21.34 -8.46 36.27
C LYS A 569 -21.06 -9.38 35.08
N LEU A 570 -21.56 -9.00 33.90
CA LEU A 570 -21.29 -9.75 32.66
C LEU A 570 -19.79 -9.78 32.35
N ARG A 571 -19.09 -8.66 32.57
CA ARG A 571 -17.64 -8.55 32.37
C ARG A 571 -16.86 -9.47 33.30
N GLU A 572 -17.17 -9.46 34.59
CA GLU A 572 -16.55 -10.34 35.58
C GLU A 572 -16.75 -11.82 35.24
N GLU A 573 -17.95 -12.17 34.75
CA GLU A 573 -18.31 -13.55 34.40
C GLU A 573 -17.63 -14.04 33.09
N LEU A 574 -17.65 -13.22 32.04
CA LEU A 574 -17.26 -13.64 30.69
C LEU A 574 -15.85 -13.19 30.29
N GLY A 575 -15.29 -12.13 30.88
CA GLY A 575 -14.01 -11.55 30.48
C GLY A 575 -12.87 -12.59 30.38
N PRO A 576 -12.56 -13.34 31.45
CA PRO A 576 -11.52 -14.37 31.42
C PRO A 576 -11.81 -15.55 30.48
N ARG A 577 -13.09 -15.75 30.09
CA ARG A 577 -13.50 -16.78 29.11
C ARG A 577 -13.39 -16.28 27.68
N ILE A 578 -13.56 -14.97 27.46
CA ILE A 578 -13.42 -14.31 26.16
C ILE A 578 -11.93 -14.14 25.83
N PHE A 579 -11.13 -13.63 26.77
CA PHE A 579 -9.74 -13.25 26.54
C PHE A 579 -8.79 -14.12 27.35
N ASN A 580 -8.02 -14.95 26.65
CA ASN A 580 -6.84 -15.59 27.21
C ASN A 580 -5.63 -14.65 27.04
N VAL A 581 -5.37 -13.86 28.08
CA VAL A 581 -4.30 -12.85 28.11
C VAL A 581 -2.93 -13.52 28.20
N CYS A 582 -1.99 -13.02 27.40
CA CYS A 582 -0.60 -13.45 27.32
C CYS A 582 0.32 -12.23 27.47
N ASP A 583 1.49 -12.44 28.08
CA ASP A 583 2.60 -11.50 27.92
C ASP A 583 3.30 -11.69 26.56
N VAL A 584 4.33 -10.87 26.29
CA VAL A 584 5.03 -10.89 24.99
C VAL A 584 5.68 -12.26 24.71
N PRO A 585 6.46 -12.88 25.63
CA PRO A 585 7.03 -14.20 25.39
C PRO A 585 5.99 -15.30 25.22
N GLN A 586 4.93 -15.30 26.04
CA GLN A 586 3.86 -16.29 25.94
C GLN A 586 3.12 -16.19 24.61
N PHE A 587 2.84 -14.97 24.13
CA PHE A 587 2.20 -14.74 22.84
C PHE A 587 2.96 -15.41 21.68
N PHE A 588 4.27 -15.16 21.56
CA PHE A 588 5.05 -15.76 20.47
C PHE A 588 5.19 -17.27 20.58
N LYS A 589 5.27 -17.80 21.80
CA LYS A 589 5.25 -19.24 22.03
C LYS A 589 3.95 -19.88 21.58
N GLU A 590 2.80 -19.26 21.86
CA GLU A 590 1.51 -19.76 21.39
C GLU A 590 1.39 -19.70 19.86
N LEU A 591 1.92 -18.65 19.22
CA LEU A 591 1.97 -18.57 17.75
C LEU A 591 2.84 -19.68 17.13
N GLU A 592 3.95 -20.03 17.76
CA GLU A 592 4.80 -21.16 17.33
C GLU A 592 4.05 -22.49 17.46
N LEU A 593 3.31 -22.70 18.56
CA LEU A 593 2.45 -23.87 18.75
C LEU A 593 1.30 -23.93 17.71
N GLU A 594 0.87 -22.79 17.19
CA GLU A 594 -0.05 -22.72 16.05
C GLU A 594 0.61 -23.08 14.71
N GLY A 595 1.91 -23.38 14.67
CA GLY A 595 2.64 -23.79 13.47
C GLY A 595 3.07 -22.64 12.57
N ARG A 596 3.21 -21.42 13.11
CA ARG A 596 3.79 -20.28 12.39
C ARG A 596 5.31 -20.34 12.48
N GLU A 597 5.99 -19.85 11.45
CA GLU A 597 7.46 -19.77 11.46
C GLU A 597 7.96 -18.83 12.57
N PRO A 598 8.84 -19.29 13.47
CA PRO A 598 9.35 -18.47 14.54
C PRO A 598 10.19 -17.32 13.99
N PRO A 599 10.15 -16.13 14.60
CA PRO A 599 11.00 -15.02 14.22
C PRO A 599 12.46 -15.30 14.55
N SER A 600 13.36 -14.46 14.02
CA SER A 600 14.77 -14.53 14.44
C SER A 600 14.90 -14.14 15.93
N PRO A 601 15.77 -14.81 16.70
CA PRO A 601 16.03 -14.46 18.09
C PRO A 601 16.40 -12.99 18.28
N GLU A 602 17.19 -12.43 17.36
CA GLU A 602 17.64 -11.03 17.42
C GLU A 602 16.47 -10.05 17.29
N ALA A 603 15.46 -10.38 16.49
CA ALA A 603 14.28 -9.53 16.33
C ALA A 603 13.39 -9.56 17.60
N LEU A 604 13.29 -10.72 18.24
CA LEU A 604 12.59 -10.87 19.53
C LEU A 604 13.33 -10.13 20.65
N ASP A 605 14.64 -10.34 20.77
CA ASP A 605 15.47 -9.69 21.79
C ASP A 605 15.35 -8.18 21.69
N HIS A 606 15.43 -7.64 20.48
CA HIS A 606 15.27 -6.22 20.24
C HIS A 606 13.86 -5.69 20.59
N LEU A 607 12.80 -6.47 20.35
CA LEU A 607 11.45 -6.12 20.79
C LEU A 607 11.36 -6.15 22.33
N PHE A 608 11.92 -7.16 22.99
CA PHE A 608 11.94 -7.26 24.45
C PHE A 608 12.72 -6.10 25.09
N ASP A 609 13.87 -5.74 24.55
CA ASP A 609 14.66 -4.59 24.97
C ASP A 609 13.85 -3.30 24.83
N LEU A 610 13.07 -3.16 23.75
CA LEU A 610 12.20 -1.99 23.57
C LEU A 610 11.14 -1.92 24.67
N PHE A 611 10.45 -3.03 24.97
CA PHE A 611 9.50 -3.12 26.09
C PHE A 611 10.16 -2.81 27.45
N ALA A 612 11.39 -3.28 27.68
CA ALA A 612 12.14 -2.99 28.90
C ALA A 612 12.46 -1.49 29.00
N THR A 613 12.92 -0.86 27.91
CA THR A 613 13.23 0.58 27.93
C THR A 613 12.00 1.47 28.06
N LEU A 614 10.82 1.02 27.58
CA LEU A 614 9.55 1.71 27.84
C LEU A 614 9.17 1.67 29.33
N ASN A 615 9.66 0.67 30.07
CA ASN A 615 9.45 0.54 31.51
C ASN A 615 10.40 1.41 32.36
N GLU A 616 11.59 1.75 31.85
CA GLU A 616 12.63 2.52 32.56
C GLU A 616 12.43 4.05 32.55
N GLY A 617 11.48 4.57 31.76
CA GLY A 617 11.22 6.01 31.66
C GLY A 617 10.83 6.66 33.00
N ARG A 618 10.98 7.99 33.13
CA ARG A 618 10.57 8.76 34.34
C ARG A 618 9.06 8.72 34.65
N GLY A 619 8.29 7.97 33.86
CA GLY A 619 6.87 7.80 34.01
C GLY A 619 6.51 6.53 34.79
N PRO A 620 5.22 6.34 35.07
CA PRO A 620 4.71 5.08 35.58
C PRO A 620 4.96 4.00 34.52
N GLY A 621 5.67 2.93 34.89
CA GLY A 621 6.13 1.88 33.97
C GLY A 621 5.03 1.22 33.12
N ILE A 622 5.42 0.33 32.21
CA ILE A 622 4.46 -0.35 31.34
C ILE A 622 3.73 -1.48 32.11
N ARG A 623 2.40 -1.51 32.02
CA ARG A 623 1.56 -2.53 32.69
C ARG A 623 0.85 -3.44 31.69
N LEU A 624 0.87 -4.74 31.96
CA LEU A 624 0.04 -5.71 31.24
C LEU A 624 -1.44 -5.53 31.65
N MET A 625 -2.33 -5.38 30.67
CA MET A 625 -3.78 -5.35 30.90
C MET A 625 -4.31 -6.75 31.15
N ASP A 626 -5.26 -6.86 32.07
CA ASP A 626 -6.01 -8.08 32.28
C ASP A 626 -7.22 -8.19 31.33
N ALA A 627 -7.98 -9.28 31.44
CA ALA A 627 -9.14 -9.53 30.59
C ALA A 627 -10.27 -8.51 30.82
N ASP A 628 -10.38 -7.94 32.03
CA ASP A 628 -11.42 -6.95 32.36
C ASP A 628 -11.06 -5.58 31.78
N ASP A 629 -9.80 -5.15 31.87
CA ASP A 629 -9.26 -3.97 31.19
C ASP A 629 -9.56 -4.02 29.67
N LEU A 630 -9.32 -5.16 29.02
CA LEU A 630 -9.54 -5.33 27.58
C LEU A 630 -11.03 -5.35 27.22
N LEU A 631 -11.86 -6.03 28.03
CA LEU A 631 -13.30 -6.05 27.80
C LEU A 631 -13.92 -4.67 28.00
N GLU A 632 -13.46 -3.87 28.97
CA GLU A 632 -13.86 -2.46 29.11
C GLU A 632 -13.59 -1.67 27.83
N LEU A 633 -12.37 -1.79 27.30
CA LEU A 633 -11.92 -1.08 26.13
C LEU A 633 -12.80 -1.41 24.91
N VAL A 634 -13.12 -2.68 24.71
CA VAL A 634 -13.94 -3.15 23.60
C VAL A 634 -15.41 -2.74 23.77
N MET A 635 -15.96 -2.86 24.98
CA MET A 635 -17.37 -2.58 25.26
C MET A 635 -17.71 -1.09 25.39
N LYS A 636 -16.72 -0.21 25.53
CA LYS A 636 -16.91 1.25 25.66
C LYS A 636 -17.79 1.86 24.55
N HIS A 637 -17.87 1.21 23.39
CA HIS A 637 -18.63 1.67 22.21
C HIS A 637 -19.83 0.77 21.84
N LEU A 638 -20.24 -0.12 22.75
CA LEU A 638 -21.49 -0.90 22.69
C LEU A 638 -22.57 -0.25 23.57
#